data_AF-A0A7S2MKF6-F1
#
_entry.id   AF-A0A7S2MKF6-F1
#
_cell.length_a   1.000
_cell.length_b   1.000
_cell.length_c   1.000
_cell.angle_alpha   90.00
_cell.angle_beta   90.00
_cell.angle_gamma   90.00
#
_symmetry.space_group_name_H-M   'P 1'
#
loop_
_entity.id
_entity.type
_entity.pdbx_description
1 polymer ?
#
loop_
_entity_poly.entity_id
_entity_poly.type
_entity_poly.pdbx_seq_one_letter_code
_entity_poly.pdbx_strand_id
1 'polypeptide(L)'
;MMRNARHLLRPRLSGPVLRCPKNTRPFSRVIFESDSRNVDKSPMLPQSAFSMQAAAPQELAIGQDHKAQVEVSDWRANCTGNDDWLRGPRSDDWWTGPKPNPDKPTTSLPLKDLSQMTREDMLANFQNSWELTEALFAGLQGEEPFMTPPYHDLRHPLIFYYGHSACFYVNKLRVAGLLDGPVNNYFESIFEVGVDEMRWDDINKNHMEWPSVDAVHEYRREVYKTVCRVIKNAAGFETLATDLEDSDWWAVPMCIAHERIHLETSSVLMRELPISYVAPPSTWPSPHPARSDAARVPQEGKDYPPIKLRYVEGGTVPLGKSRSFPTYGWDNEYGHQKVQVGAFEASECLITNGEYLEFVKAGGYSERSYWSETGWGWRCFRNALAPTFWESQGPRGFHDYKLRTVFEEIAMPWDWPAIVNYHEARAYCAWKDEPGKLPLRVITESEHWLLRSKSDKSWGAAMASSSRQGEGEPAMKSNVLGDQLSPNLNLAHGSEGPVNAADSTDKGFHDVMGNVWEWCEDHQCGLPGFKVHLHYEDFTMPCFDGEHNLIMGGSFASTGELASQWGRYQFRPHFFQHAGFRVCRPVADTPEDPWLVTSCMDNEGPFATGGTSPFRTRTQGHLYPQTAAQNPLSINEAEVKSATCGRSSKKRKWKKTVVILYCDDRLHTLGTLILIVLNDTHPPPPPPLPPLPSRTLFVFRVRPMRSKSRPKPTTRKTSGWRAIFTCTTPPVKRRASRVGCPKNPSTFQHGVGLPCAILRSHREHIWGRH
;
A
#
# COMPACT_ATOMS: atom_id res chain seq x y z
N MET A 1 -26.95 -42.86 20.73
CA MET A 1 -27.75 -44.10 20.86
C MET A 1 -28.84 -44.09 19.79
N MET A 2 -29.39 -45.26 19.46
CA MET A 2 -30.40 -45.55 18.42
C MET A 2 -29.95 -45.46 16.95
N ARG A 3 -30.30 -46.54 16.23
CA ARG A 3 -30.20 -46.81 14.79
C ARG A 3 -31.63 -46.99 14.25
N ASN A 4 -31.74 -47.27 12.94
CA ASN A 4 -32.88 -47.92 12.24
C ASN A 4 -34.01 -46.96 11.75
N ALA A 5 -34.69 -47.20 10.61
CA ALA A 5 -34.40 -48.09 9.47
C ALA A 5 -35.29 -47.80 8.22
N ARG A 6 -34.73 -48.14 7.03
CA ARG A 6 -35.34 -48.84 5.86
C ARG A 6 -36.69 -48.41 5.21
N HIS A 7 -36.58 -48.19 3.89
CA HIS A 7 -37.33 -48.84 2.77
C HIS A 7 -38.64 -48.24 2.14
N LEU A 8 -38.57 -48.14 0.80
CA LEU A 8 -39.54 -48.61 -0.24
C LEU A 8 -40.89 -47.89 -0.47
N LEU A 9 -41.05 -47.20 -1.62
CA LEU A 9 -41.69 -47.72 -2.86
C LEU A 9 -41.88 -46.65 -3.98
N ARG A 10 -42.08 -47.12 -5.23
CA ARG A 10 -42.45 -46.33 -6.42
C ARG A 10 -43.98 -46.31 -6.62
N PRO A 11 -44.49 -45.47 -7.54
CA PRO A 11 -45.23 -46.04 -8.68
C PRO A 11 -44.77 -45.55 -10.07
N ARG A 12 -45.18 -46.29 -11.11
CA ARG A 12 -45.05 -45.97 -12.56
C ARG A 12 -46.45 -45.77 -13.15
N LEU A 13 -46.62 -44.84 -14.09
CA LEU A 13 -47.57 -44.80 -15.23
C LEU A 13 -47.12 -43.63 -16.15
N SER A 14 -47.30 -43.54 -17.48
CA SER A 14 -47.18 -44.46 -18.63
C SER A 14 -47.70 -43.76 -19.92
N GLY A 15 -46.80 -43.28 -20.80
CA GLY A 15 -47.07 -42.98 -22.23
C GLY A 15 -47.97 -41.76 -22.58
N PRO A 16 -48.10 -41.39 -23.89
CA PRO A 16 -47.65 -42.10 -25.10
C PRO A 16 -46.66 -41.31 -26.00
N VAL A 17 -46.40 -41.87 -27.19
CA VAL A 17 -45.31 -41.59 -28.16
C VAL A 17 -45.76 -40.70 -29.32
N LEU A 18 -44.87 -39.88 -29.91
CA LEU A 18 -44.81 -39.62 -31.37
C LEU A 18 -43.42 -39.11 -31.85
N ARG A 19 -43.21 -39.02 -33.16
CA ARG A 19 -41.91 -39.24 -33.84
C ARG A 19 -41.09 -38.00 -34.23
N CYS A 20 -39.78 -38.22 -34.29
CA CYS A 20 -38.72 -37.39 -34.90
C CYS A 20 -38.71 -37.47 -36.45
N PRO A 21 -38.06 -36.52 -37.15
CA PRO A 21 -37.05 -36.94 -38.13
C PRO A 21 -35.72 -36.15 -38.13
N LYS A 22 -34.65 -36.88 -37.78
CA LYS A 22 -33.29 -36.90 -38.36
C LYS A 22 -32.75 -35.68 -39.14
N ASN A 23 -31.56 -35.24 -38.75
CA ASN A 23 -30.43 -35.16 -39.69
C ASN A 23 -29.10 -35.41 -38.98
N THR A 24 -28.19 -36.16 -39.62
CA THR A 24 -26.88 -36.58 -39.05
C THR A 24 -25.86 -36.83 -40.16
N ARG A 25 -24.61 -36.38 -40.00
CA ARG A 25 -23.36 -36.95 -40.53
C ARG A 25 -22.14 -36.22 -39.92
N PRO A 26 -20.91 -36.78 -39.93
CA PRO A 26 -20.28 -37.09 -38.64
C PRO A 26 -18.84 -36.58 -38.45
N PHE A 27 -18.36 -36.65 -37.20
CA PHE A 27 -16.94 -36.58 -36.86
C PHE A 27 -16.21 -37.88 -37.24
N SER A 28 -14.97 -37.73 -37.71
CA SER A 28 -13.98 -38.81 -37.85
C SER A 28 -12.93 -38.70 -36.74
N ARG A 29 -12.63 -39.84 -36.10
CA ARG A 29 -11.57 -39.99 -35.10
C ARG A 29 -10.56 -40.98 -35.66
N VAL A 30 -9.28 -40.62 -35.74
CA VAL A 30 -8.19 -41.51 -36.16
C VAL A 30 -7.27 -41.75 -34.98
N ILE A 31 -6.95 -43.03 -34.76
CA ILE A 31 -6.00 -43.53 -33.77
C ILE A 31 -4.74 -43.95 -34.52
N PHE A 32 -3.56 -43.72 -33.96
CA PHE A 32 -2.37 -44.50 -34.26
C PHE A 32 -1.52 -44.70 -33.00
N GLU A 33 -0.92 -45.88 -32.89
CA GLU A 33 -0.19 -46.38 -31.73
C GLU A 33 1.03 -47.19 -32.23
N SER A 34 2.21 -47.02 -31.59
CA SER A 34 3.49 -47.74 -31.83
C SER A 34 4.10 -47.64 -33.26
N ASP A 35 5.42 -47.62 -33.47
CA ASP A 35 6.49 -48.40 -32.84
C ASP A 35 7.89 -47.70 -32.97
N SER A 36 8.96 -48.43 -32.68
CA SER A 36 10.26 -47.95 -32.20
C SER A 36 11.46 -48.28 -33.10
N ARG A 37 12.46 -47.37 -33.19
CA ARG A 37 13.92 -47.62 -33.00
C ARG A 37 14.88 -46.49 -33.45
N ASN A 38 16.03 -46.45 -32.78
CA ASN A 38 17.22 -45.61 -32.97
C ASN A 38 17.71 -45.41 -34.42
N VAL A 39 18.38 -44.27 -34.70
CA VAL A 39 19.86 -44.19 -34.81
C VAL A 39 20.35 -42.72 -34.88
N ASP A 40 21.56 -42.53 -34.39
CA ASP A 40 22.31 -41.29 -34.12
C ASP A 40 22.84 -40.55 -35.38
N LYS A 41 23.23 -39.28 -35.18
CA LYS A 41 24.08 -38.35 -35.98
C LYS A 41 23.43 -37.13 -36.66
N SER A 42 23.97 -35.97 -36.28
CA SER A 42 23.81 -34.66 -36.95
C SER A 42 24.45 -34.63 -38.34
N PRO A 43 23.97 -33.74 -39.23
CA PRO A 43 24.81 -32.60 -39.62
C PRO A 43 24.06 -31.25 -39.66
N MET A 44 24.84 -30.16 -39.78
CA MET A 44 24.37 -28.76 -39.75
C MET A 44 23.68 -28.29 -41.03
N LEU A 45 22.97 -27.15 -40.91
CA LEU A 45 22.63 -26.08 -41.88
C LEU A 45 21.11 -25.87 -42.07
N PRO A 46 20.63 -24.65 -42.41
CA PRO A 46 21.21 -23.31 -42.19
C PRO A 46 20.25 -22.36 -41.44
N GLN A 47 20.72 -21.15 -41.12
CA GLN A 47 19.86 -20.06 -40.62
C GLN A 47 18.85 -19.63 -41.70
N SER A 48 17.57 -19.55 -41.35
CA SER A 48 16.56 -18.80 -42.11
C SER A 48 15.82 -17.83 -41.18
N ALA A 49 15.91 -16.54 -41.50
CA ALA A 49 15.24 -15.50 -40.73
C ALA A 49 13.74 -15.47 -41.09
N PHE A 50 12.89 -15.95 -40.19
CA PHE A 50 11.45 -15.69 -40.28
C PHE A 50 11.12 -14.35 -39.62
N SER A 51 11.05 -13.32 -40.47
CA SER A 51 10.43 -12.03 -40.13
C SER A 51 8.92 -12.23 -39.93
N MET A 52 8.47 -12.31 -38.67
CA MET A 52 7.05 -12.12 -38.37
C MET A 52 6.73 -10.62 -38.44
N GLN A 53 6.32 -10.17 -39.62
CA GLN A 53 5.53 -8.94 -39.71
C GLN A 53 4.18 -9.20 -39.04
N ALA A 54 3.91 -8.54 -37.91
CA ALA A 54 2.58 -8.51 -37.33
C ALA A 54 1.61 -7.91 -38.35
N ALA A 55 0.60 -8.69 -38.75
CA ALA A 55 -0.49 -8.16 -39.55
C ALA A 55 -1.33 -7.22 -38.68
N ALA A 56 -1.55 -5.99 -39.16
CA ALA A 56 -2.42 -5.04 -38.48
C ALA A 56 -3.85 -5.62 -38.37
N PRO A 57 -4.55 -5.43 -37.24
CA PRO A 57 -5.93 -5.89 -37.11
C PRO A 57 -6.82 -5.24 -38.17
N GLN A 58 -7.64 -6.03 -38.86
CA GLN A 58 -8.72 -5.48 -39.67
C GLN A 58 -9.80 -4.92 -38.74
N GLU A 59 -10.16 -3.65 -38.93
CA GLU A 59 -11.26 -3.00 -38.21
C GLU A 59 -12.59 -3.72 -38.50
N LEU A 60 -13.05 -4.51 -37.52
CA LEU A 60 -14.45 -4.87 -37.41
C LEU A 60 -15.20 -3.64 -36.92
N ALA A 61 -15.95 -2.99 -37.81
CA ALA A 61 -16.75 -1.81 -37.50
C ALA A 61 -17.91 -2.16 -36.54
N ILE A 62 -17.64 -2.14 -35.24
CA ILE A 62 -18.65 -2.22 -34.18
C ILE A 62 -19.25 -0.81 -34.03
N GLY A 63 -20.46 -0.62 -34.55
CA GLY A 63 -21.22 0.60 -34.31
C GLY A 63 -21.78 0.62 -32.88
N GLN A 64 -21.11 1.33 -31.98
CA GLN A 64 -21.63 1.69 -30.66
C GLN A 64 -21.33 3.16 -30.34
N ASP A 65 -22.31 3.86 -29.76
CA ASP A 65 -22.15 5.21 -29.24
C ASP A 65 -21.20 5.20 -28.02
N HIS A 66 -19.90 5.28 -28.28
CA HIS A 66 -18.94 5.68 -27.26
C HIS A 66 -19.25 7.13 -26.85
N LYS A 67 -19.98 7.31 -25.74
CA LYS A 67 -19.97 8.58 -25.02
C LYS A 67 -18.50 8.88 -24.69
N ALA A 68 -17.95 9.91 -25.32
CA ALA A 68 -16.60 10.38 -25.01
C ALA A 68 -16.48 10.68 -23.51
N GLN A 69 -15.34 10.34 -22.92
CA GLN A 69 -15.04 10.72 -21.54
C GLN A 69 -15.13 12.24 -21.41
N VAL A 70 -15.96 12.72 -20.48
CA VAL A 70 -16.18 14.14 -20.22
C VAL A 70 -15.19 14.58 -19.16
N GLU A 71 -14.46 15.68 -19.42
CA GLU A 71 -13.60 16.30 -18.41
C GLU A 71 -14.36 17.37 -17.60
N VAL A 72 -14.23 17.32 -16.27
CA VAL A 72 -14.70 18.32 -15.30
C VAL A 72 -13.53 19.19 -14.81
N SER A 73 -13.80 20.47 -14.54
CA SER A 73 -12.77 21.44 -14.11
C SER A 73 -12.48 21.44 -12.60
N ASP A 74 -13.34 20.82 -11.80
CA ASP A 74 -13.16 20.53 -10.37
C ASP A 74 -13.86 19.20 -10.10
N TRP A 75 -13.21 18.27 -9.39
CA TRP A 75 -13.77 16.97 -9.02
C TRP A 75 -15.09 17.09 -8.25
N ARG A 76 -15.33 18.23 -7.57
CA ARG A 76 -16.59 18.51 -6.87
C ARG A 76 -17.81 18.56 -7.78
N ALA A 77 -17.63 18.74 -9.09
CA ALA A 77 -18.71 18.62 -10.07
C ALA A 77 -19.35 17.21 -10.08
N ASN A 78 -18.64 16.19 -9.60
CA ASN A 78 -19.14 14.82 -9.45
C ASN A 78 -20.03 14.61 -8.21
N CYS A 79 -20.10 15.59 -7.30
CA CYS A 79 -20.99 15.53 -6.13
C CYS A 79 -22.37 16.06 -6.52
N THR A 80 -23.41 15.22 -6.42
CA THR A 80 -24.79 15.58 -6.75
C THR A 80 -25.44 16.41 -5.65
N GLY A 81 -24.95 16.28 -4.40
CA GLY A 81 -25.52 16.88 -3.21
C GLY A 81 -26.70 16.09 -2.61
N ASN A 82 -27.04 14.93 -3.17
CA ASN A 82 -28.08 14.03 -2.67
C ASN A 82 -27.46 12.93 -1.79
N ASP A 83 -26.87 13.31 -0.65
CA ASP A 83 -25.99 12.45 0.13
C ASP A 83 -26.48 12.08 1.55
N ASP A 84 -27.71 12.45 1.93
CA ASP A 84 -28.29 12.13 3.23
C ASP A 84 -28.27 10.61 3.54
N TRP A 85 -28.48 9.77 2.53
CA TRP A 85 -28.44 8.30 2.66
C TRP A 85 -27.01 7.72 2.84
N LEU A 86 -25.98 8.54 2.58
CA LEU A 86 -24.56 8.22 2.77
C LEU A 86 -24.02 8.77 4.10
N ARG A 87 -24.87 9.27 5.00
CA ARG A 87 -24.46 9.85 6.29
C ARG A 87 -24.98 9.01 7.46
N GLY A 88 -24.11 8.75 8.44
CA GLY A 88 -24.40 7.88 9.57
C GLY A 88 -24.39 6.39 9.22
N PRO A 89 -24.94 5.53 10.10
CA PRO A 89 -25.08 4.10 9.86
C PRO A 89 -25.92 3.82 8.62
N ARG A 90 -25.44 2.93 7.75
CA ARG A 90 -26.11 2.57 6.49
C ARG A 90 -27.46 1.87 6.72
N SER A 91 -28.45 2.21 5.90
CA SER A 91 -29.74 1.51 5.84
C SER A 91 -29.60 0.13 5.19
N ASP A 92 -30.67 -0.66 5.22
CA ASP A 92 -30.70 -1.99 4.60
C ASP A 92 -30.52 -1.94 3.07
N ASP A 93 -30.87 -0.81 2.43
CA ASP A 93 -30.75 -0.63 0.98
C ASP A 93 -29.28 -0.55 0.52
N TRP A 94 -28.35 -0.15 1.39
CA TRP A 94 -26.91 -0.07 1.10
C TRP A 94 -26.32 -1.42 0.71
N TRP A 95 -26.82 -2.52 1.24
CA TRP A 95 -26.19 -3.83 1.00
C TRP A 95 -26.60 -4.33 -0.38
N THR A 96 -25.68 -4.23 -1.35
CA THR A 96 -25.88 -4.76 -2.71
C THR A 96 -25.79 -6.28 -2.76
N GLY A 97 -25.03 -6.86 -1.84
CA GLY A 97 -24.84 -8.29 -1.62
C GLY A 97 -25.45 -8.79 -0.29
N PRO A 98 -24.77 -9.67 0.47
CA PRO A 98 -25.19 -10.02 1.83
C PRO A 98 -25.14 -8.81 2.76
N LYS A 99 -26.10 -8.70 3.67
CA LYS A 99 -26.05 -7.74 4.78
C LYS A 99 -25.24 -8.35 5.94
N PRO A 100 -24.24 -7.63 6.48
CA PRO A 100 -23.53 -8.03 7.69
C PRO A 100 -24.42 -8.36 8.88
N ASN A 101 -23.96 -9.29 9.71
CA ASN A 101 -24.61 -9.60 10.97
C ASN A 101 -24.30 -8.49 11.99
N PRO A 102 -25.27 -7.72 12.52
CA PRO A 102 -25.01 -6.63 13.45
C PRO A 102 -24.40 -7.09 14.79
N ASP A 103 -24.52 -8.37 15.15
CA ASP A 103 -24.00 -8.94 16.40
C ASP A 103 -22.56 -9.48 16.26
N LYS A 104 -21.93 -9.40 15.07
CA LYS A 104 -20.59 -9.93 14.79
C LYS A 104 -19.81 -9.01 13.85
N PRO A 105 -18.50 -8.81 14.04
CA PRO A 105 -17.71 -8.09 13.06
C PRO A 105 -17.58 -8.90 11.76
N THR A 106 -17.54 -8.20 10.63
CA THR A 106 -17.32 -8.75 9.30
C THR A 106 -15.82 -9.04 9.14
N THR A 107 -15.42 -10.29 9.29
CA THR A 107 -14.05 -10.78 9.09
C THR A 107 -13.95 -11.63 7.83
N SER A 108 -12.76 -11.86 7.30
CA SER A 108 -12.61 -12.76 6.14
C SER A 108 -12.84 -14.22 6.54
N LEU A 109 -13.48 -14.96 5.64
CA LEU A 109 -13.38 -16.42 5.62
C LEU A 109 -11.92 -16.82 5.36
N PRO A 110 -11.47 -17.95 5.93
CA PRO A 110 -10.16 -18.50 5.58
C PRO A 110 -10.07 -18.82 4.08
N LEU A 111 -8.84 -18.77 3.56
CA LEU A 111 -8.48 -19.34 2.27
C LEU A 111 -8.92 -20.81 2.21
N LYS A 112 -9.23 -21.30 1.01
CA LYS A 112 -9.86 -22.60 0.77
C LYS A 112 -9.03 -23.45 -0.19
N ASP A 113 -9.04 -24.76 0.04
CA ASP A 113 -8.53 -25.76 -0.90
C ASP A 113 -9.47 -25.85 -2.11
N LEU A 114 -9.02 -25.34 -3.26
CA LEU A 114 -9.76 -25.32 -4.52
C LEU A 114 -10.01 -26.73 -5.07
N SER A 115 -9.16 -27.71 -4.75
CA SER A 115 -9.36 -29.11 -5.18
C SER A 115 -10.54 -29.79 -4.46
N GLN A 116 -10.97 -29.25 -3.32
CA GLN A 116 -12.10 -29.74 -2.52
C GLN A 116 -13.27 -28.75 -2.44
N MET A 117 -13.20 -27.60 -3.13
CA MET A 117 -14.17 -26.53 -2.99
C MET A 117 -15.50 -26.88 -3.65
N THR A 118 -16.62 -26.73 -2.93
CA THR A 118 -17.97 -26.85 -3.51
C THR A 118 -18.43 -25.54 -4.15
N ARG A 119 -19.50 -25.56 -4.96
CA ARG A 119 -20.11 -24.32 -5.47
C ARG A 119 -20.64 -23.44 -4.35
N GLU A 120 -21.13 -24.07 -3.28
CA GLU A 120 -21.58 -23.43 -2.06
C GLU A 120 -20.41 -22.75 -1.32
N ASP A 121 -19.25 -23.40 -1.22
CA ASP A 121 -18.02 -22.77 -0.70
C ASP A 121 -17.57 -21.58 -1.57
N MET A 122 -17.57 -21.74 -2.90
CA MET A 122 -17.17 -20.68 -3.83
C MET A 122 -18.11 -19.47 -3.72
N LEU A 123 -19.42 -19.72 -3.66
CA LEU A 123 -20.43 -18.69 -3.46
C LEU A 123 -20.24 -17.99 -2.11
N ALA A 124 -19.98 -18.73 -1.03
CA ALA A 124 -19.75 -18.15 0.30
C ALA A 124 -18.47 -17.29 0.33
N ASN A 125 -17.39 -17.70 -0.34
CA ASN A 125 -16.15 -16.93 -0.44
C ASN A 125 -16.34 -15.63 -1.24
N PHE A 126 -17.05 -15.69 -2.38
CA PHE A 126 -17.46 -14.50 -3.14
C PHE A 126 -18.33 -13.56 -2.29
N GLN A 127 -19.36 -14.11 -1.64
CA GLN A 127 -20.28 -13.34 -0.80
C GLN A 127 -19.58 -12.65 0.37
N ASN A 128 -18.61 -13.30 1.00
CA ASN A 128 -17.80 -12.71 2.06
C ASN A 128 -16.85 -11.61 1.53
N SER A 129 -16.19 -11.81 0.39
CA SER A 129 -15.38 -10.77 -0.27
C SER A 129 -16.20 -9.50 -0.55
N TRP A 130 -17.41 -9.70 -1.07
CA TRP A 130 -18.35 -8.63 -1.34
C TRP A 130 -18.81 -7.92 -0.06
N GLU A 131 -19.16 -8.67 0.99
CA GLU A 131 -19.57 -8.15 2.29
C GLU A 131 -18.46 -7.29 2.93
N LEU A 132 -17.19 -7.73 2.87
CA LEU A 132 -16.04 -6.97 3.38
C LEU A 132 -15.90 -5.61 2.68
N THR A 133 -16.04 -5.59 1.36
CA THR A 133 -15.96 -4.35 0.56
C THR A 133 -17.12 -3.41 0.90
N GLU A 134 -18.35 -3.92 0.94
CA GLU A 134 -19.53 -3.13 1.29
C GLU A 134 -19.46 -2.60 2.74
N ALA A 135 -18.85 -3.36 3.67
CA ALA A 135 -18.62 -2.95 5.05
C ALA A 135 -17.58 -1.83 5.14
N LEU A 136 -16.45 -1.94 4.43
CA LEU A 136 -15.44 -0.87 4.39
C LEU A 136 -16.05 0.45 3.85
N PHE A 137 -16.72 0.39 2.71
CA PHE A 137 -17.32 1.57 2.06
C PHE A 137 -18.57 2.12 2.80
N ALA A 138 -19.21 1.33 3.67
CA ALA A 138 -20.25 1.82 4.58
C ALA A 138 -19.73 2.90 5.55
N GLY A 139 -18.42 2.97 5.80
CA GLY A 139 -17.82 3.94 6.71
C GLY A 139 -17.67 5.35 6.14
N LEU A 140 -17.75 5.53 4.82
CA LEU A 140 -17.65 6.86 4.18
C LEU A 140 -18.87 7.74 4.49
N GLN A 141 -18.66 9.02 4.77
CA GLN A 141 -19.69 9.96 5.26
C GLN A 141 -20.02 11.06 4.23
N GLY A 142 -21.05 10.84 3.42
CA GLY A 142 -21.48 11.71 2.31
C GLY A 142 -20.91 11.30 0.95
N GLU A 143 -21.16 12.09 -0.09
CA GLU A 143 -20.62 11.85 -1.45
C GLU A 143 -19.15 12.29 -1.59
N GLU A 144 -18.75 13.39 -0.95
CA GLU A 144 -17.38 13.93 -1.04
C GLU A 144 -16.27 12.88 -0.83
N PRO A 145 -16.28 12.00 0.19
CA PRO A 145 -15.27 10.94 0.34
C PRO A 145 -15.15 9.98 -0.85
N PHE A 146 -16.22 9.72 -1.59
CA PHE A 146 -16.16 8.87 -2.79
C PHE A 146 -15.47 9.61 -3.94
N MET A 147 -15.69 10.92 -4.05
CA MET A 147 -15.25 11.74 -5.20
C MET A 147 -13.92 12.46 -4.98
N THR A 148 -13.45 12.58 -3.73
CA THR A 148 -12.22 13.30 -3.37
C THR A 148 -10.99 12.56 -3.93
N PRO A 149 -10.17 13.21 -4.78
CA PRO A 149 -8.90 12.65 -5.21
C PRO A 149 -7.88 12.59 -4.06
N PRO A 150 -7.06 11.54 -3.96
CA PRO A 150 -5.96 11.47 -3.01
C PRO A 150 -4.96 12.62 -3.21
N TYR A 151 -4.49 13.22 -2.11
CA TYR A 151 -3.64 14.42 -2.05
C TYR A 151 -2.22 14.29 -2.66
N HIS A 152 -1.92 13.18 -3.32
CA HIS A 152 -0.71 12.95 -4.10
C HIS A 152 -0.97 12.88 -5.61
N ASP A 153 -2.23 12.81 -6.06
CA ASP A 153 -2.64 12.66 -7.47
C ASP A 153 -2.09 11.40 -8.19
N LEU A 154 -1.55 10.42 -7.45
CA LEU A 154 -1.02 9.14 -7.99
C LEU A 154 -2.05 7.99 -7.98
N ARG A 155 -3.29 8.25 -7.58
CA ARG A 155 -4.38 7.25 -7.44
C ARG A 155 -5.72 7.89 -7.79
N HIS A 156 -6.69 7.05 -8.12
CA HIS A 156 -8.07 7.47 -8.39
C HIS A 156 -8.84 7.83 -7.10
N PRO A 157 -9.96 8.57 -7.18
CA PRO A 157 -10.89 8.74 -6.06
C PRO A 157 -11.61 7.41 -5.71
N LEU A 158 -12.13 7.28 -4.49
CA LEU A 158 -12.70 6.03 -3.97
C LEU A 158 -13.90 5.47 -4.78
N ILE A 159 -14.63 6.32 -5.51
CA ILE A 159 -15.70 5.89 -6.44
C ILE A 159 -15.17 4.95 -7.53
N PHE A 160 -13.93 5.15 -7.98
CA PHE A 160 -13.27 4.24 -8.92
C PHE A 160 -13.14 2.87 -8.28
N TYR A 161 -12.56 2.77 -7.08
CA TYR A 161 -12.33 1.50 -6.41
C TYR A 161 -13.63 0.75 -6.11
N TYR A 162 -14.70 1.49 -5.80
CA TYR A 162 -16.05 0.94 -5.59
C TYR A 162 -16.65 0.36 -6.89
N GLY A 163 -16.45 1.00 -8.04
CA GLY A 163 -16.89 0.48 -9.35
C GLY A 163 -15.98 -0.61 -9.92
N HIS A 164 -14.67 -0.45 -9.78
CA HIS A 164 -13.61 -1.25 -10.36
C HIS A 164 -13.62 -2.71 -9.89
N SER A 165 -13.80 -2.97 -8.59
CA SER A 165 -13.84 -4.36 -8.12
C SER A 165 -14.98 -5.15 -8.77
N ALA A 166 -16.15 -4.52 -8.97
CA ALA A 166 -17.29 -5.12 -9.66
C ALA A 166 -17.08 -5.22 -11.19
N CYS A 167 -16.54 -4.17 -11.81
CA CYS A 167 -16.15 -4.16 -13.22
C CYS A 167 -15.22 -5.32 -13.58
N PHE A 168 -14.25 -5.59 -12.71
CA PHE A 168 -13.28 -6.66 -12.91
C PHE A 168 -13.93 -8.03 -13.04
N TYR A 169 -14.90 -8.37 -12.18
CA TYR A 169 -15.67 -9.62 -12.32
C TYR A 169 -16.32 -9.72 -13.71
N VAL A 170 -16.97 -8.67 -14.20
CA VAL A 170 -17.66 -8.72 -15.50
C VAL A 170 -16.65 -8.92 -16.63
N ASN A 171 -15.61 -8.11 -16.68
CA ASN A 171 -14.64 -8.15 -17.78
C ASN A 171 -13.86 -9.47 -17.80
N LYS A 172 -13.42 -9.97 -16.64
CA LYS A 172 -12.62 -11.20 -16.58
C LYS A 172 -13.44 -12.48 -16.72
N LEU A 173 -14.69 -12.52 -16.24
CA LEU A 173 -15.59 -13.66 -16.52
C LEU A 173 -16.00 -13.71 -17.99
N ARG A 174 -16.05 -12.56 -18.70
CA ARG A 174 -16.19 -12.53 -20.17
C ARG A 174 -14.96 -13.07 -20.89
N VAL A 175 -13.75 -12.69 -20.46
CA VAL A 175 -12.48 -13.23 -21.01
C VAL A 175 -12.39 -14.75 -20.83
N ALA A 176 -12.83 -15.28 -19.69
CA ALA A 176 -12.89 -16.72 -19.41
C ALA A 176 -14.11 -17.45 -20.03
N GLY A 177 -14.95 -16.79 -20.82
CA GLY A 177 -16.14 -17.41 -21.42
C GLY A 177 -17.23 -17.86 -20.43
N LEU A 178 -17.15 -17.45 -19.15
CA LEU A 178 -18.14 -17.72 -18.10
C LEU A 178 -19.33 -16.74 -18.12
N LEU A 179 -19.23 -15.67 -18.92
CA LEU A 179 -20.27 -14.65 -19.08
C LEU A 179 -20.31 -14.16 -20.54
N ASP A 180 -21.46 -14.25 -21.20
CA ASP A 180 -21.61 -13.96 -22.64
C ASP A 180 -21.52 -12.46 -22.99
N GLY A 181 -21.72 -11.55 -22.03
CA GLY A 181 -21.91 -10.13 -22.33
C GLY A 181 -21.81 -9.18 -21.13
N PRO A 182 -21.82 -7.86 -21.42
CA PRO A 182 -21.70 -6.79 -20.44
C PRO A 182 -22.93 -6.68 -19.53
N VAL A 183 -22.74 -6.11 -18.35
CA VAL A 183 -23.81 -5.61 -17.47
C VAL A 183 -24.07 -4.12 -17.78
N ASN A 184 -23.02 -3.33 -17.95
CA ASN A 184 -23.04 -1.92 -18.37
C ASN A 184 -21.73 -1.56 -19.09
N ASN A 185 -21.75 -1.55 -20.43
CA ASN A 185 -20.59 -1.24 -21.28
C ASN A 185 -19.85 0.06 -20.91
N TYR A 186 -20.57 1.10 -20.48
CA TYR A 186 -19.94 2.39 -20.17
C TYR A 186 -19.13 2.30 -18.88
N PHE A 187 -19.70 1.67 -17.84
CA PHE A 187 -18.99 1.46 -16.57
C PHE A 187 -17.83 0.48 -16.73
N GLU A 188 -18.03 -0.57 -17.53
CA GLU A 188 -17.00 -1.55 -17.86
C GLU A 188 -15.81 -0.96 -18.62
N SER A 189 -15.96 0.22 -19.24
CA SER A 189 -14.88 0.91 -19.96
C SER A 189 -14.21 2.03 -19.13
N ILE A 190 -14.93 2.74 -18.27
CA ILE A 190 -14.31 3.77 -17.41
C ILE A 190 -13.64 3.17 -16.16
N PHE A 191 -14.02 1.96 -15.75
CA PHE A 191 -13.46 1.27 -14.59
C PHE A 191 -12.48 0.14 -14.95
N GLU A 192 -12.13 -0.11 -16.22
CA GLU A 192 -11.16 -1.17 -16.58
C GLU A 192 -9.68 -0.78 -16.50
N VAL A 193 -9.39 0.51 -16.30
CA VAL A 193 -8.02 1.06 -16.27
C VAL A 193 -7.23 0.51 -15.08
N GLY A 194 -5.93 0.24 -15.28
CA GLY A 194 -5.02 -0.17 -14.21
C GLY A 194 -4.79 0.93 -13.15
N VAL A 195 -4.50 0.53 -11.91
CA VAL A 195 -4.40 1.46 -10.76
C VAL A 195 -2.99 1.88 -10.37
N ASP A 196 -1.97 1.18 -10.89
CA ASP A 196 -0.58 1.40 -10.54
C ASP A 196 0.17 2.25 -11.57
N GLU A 197 1.07 3.10 -11.05
CA GLU A 197 1.92 3.97 -11.87
C GLU A 197 2.95 3.10 -12.62
N MET A 198 2.63 2.71 -13.85
CA MET A 198 3.57 2.00 -14.72
C MET A 198 4.51 2.99 -15.43
N ARG A 199 4.11 4.26 -15.53
CA ARG A 199 4.89 5.39 -16.05
C ARG A 199 4.53 6.71 -15.35
N TRP A 200 5.47 7.65 -15.36
CA TRP A 200 5.28 9.01 -14.85
C TRP A 200 4.22 9.84 -15.59
N ASP A 201 3.77 9.40 -16.78
CA ASP A 201 2.67 10.00 -17.55
C ASP A 201 1.32 9.27 -17.35
N ASP A 202 1.29 8.18 -16.58
CA ASP A 202 0.05 7.53 -16.10
C ASP A 202 -0.57 8.28 -14.90
N ILE A 203 -0.05 9.46 -14.54
CA ILE A 203 -0.63 10.35 -13.51
C ILE A 203 -2.06 10.68 -13.92
N ASN A 204 -3.00 10.06 -13.22
CA ASN A 204 -4.41 10.16 -13.50
C ASN A 204 -4.87 11.61 -13.42
N LYS A 205 -5.38 12.14 -14.53
CA LYS A 205 -6.07 13.43 -14.50
C LYS A 205 -7.38 13.23 -13.76
N ASN A 206 -7.41 13.62 -12.48
CA ASN A 206 -8.59 13.64 -11.61
C ASN A 206 -9.69 14.63 -12.05
N HIS A 207 -9.73 14.92 -13.35
CA HIS A 207 -10.68 15.74 -14.09
C HIS A 207 -11.74 14.87 -14.79
N MET A 208 -11.87 13.58 -14.49
CA MET A 208 -12.93 12.74 -15.09
C MET A 208 -14.30 13.04 -14.47
N GLU A 209 -15.35 13.09 -15.30
CA GLU A 209 -16.74 12.96 -14.83
C GLU A 209 -16.99 11.52 -14.36
N TRP A 210 -17.12 11.32 -13.03
CA TRP A 210 -17.40 10.01 -12.44
C TRP A 210 -18.92 9.81 -12.32
N PRO A 211 -19.45 8.58 -12.49
CA PRO A 211 -20.85 8.31 -12.21
C PRO A 211 -21.16 8.52 -10.74
N SER A 212 -22.38 8.97 -10.45
CA SER A 212 -22.88 9.19 -9.09
C SER A 212 -22.85 7.91 -8.25
N VAL A 213 -22.77 8.07 -6.92
CA VAL A 213 -22.63 6.95 -5.98
C VAL A 213 -23.80 5.97 -6.11
N ASP A 214 -25.02 6.45 -6.31
CA ASP A 214 -26.22 5.62 -6.51
C ASP A 214 -26.17 4.78 -7.80
N ALA A 215 -25.61 5.32 -8.88
CA ALA A 215 -25.48 4.61 -10.15
C ALA A 215 -24.42 3.50 -10.07
N VAL A 216 -23.26 3.78 -9.45
CA VAL A 216 -22.22 2.76 -9.19
C VAL A 216 -22.74 1.69 -8.22
N HIS A 217 -23.53 2.10 -7.22
CA HIS A 217 -24.18 1.21 -6.26
C HIS A 217 -25.16 0.23 -6.92
N GLU A 218 -26.05 0.70 -7.79
CA GLU A 218 -26.98 -0.18 -8.50
C GLU A 218 -26.26 -1.06 -9.53
N TYR A 219 -25.20 -0.56 -10.18
CA TYR A 219 -24.32 -1.39 -11.01
C TYR A 219 -23.70 -2.54 -10.22
N ARG A 220 -23.11 -2.25 -9.04
CA ARG A 220 -22.61 -3.28 -8.11
C ARG A 220 -23.70 -4.31 -7.79
N ARG A 221 -24.94 -3.88 -7.51
CA ARG A 221 -26.07 -4.79 -7.24
C ARG A 221 -26.38 -5.75 -8.40
N GLU A 222 -26.37 -5.28 -9.64
CA GLU A 222 -26.58 -6.13 -10.83
C GLU A 222 -25.38 -7.03 -11.13
N VAL A 223 -24.14 -6.57 -10.91
CA VAL A 223 -22.94 -7.42 -10.98
C VAL A 223 -23.01 -8.54 -9.94
N TYR A 224 -23.33 -8.24 -8.68
CA TYR A 224 -23.47 -9.25 -7.61
C TYR A 224 -24.50 -10.34 -7.97
N LYS A 225 -25.67 -9.94 -8.47
CA LYS A 225 -26.70 -10.86 -8.96
C LYS A 225 -26.20 -11.72 -10.13
N THR A 226 -25.39 -11.14 -11.02
CA THR A 226 -24.81 -11.81 -12.19
C THR A 226 -23.74 -12.82 -11.81
N VAL A 227 -22.76 -12.45 -10.97
CA VAL A 227 -21.71 -13.37 -10.48
C VAL A 227 -22.33 -14.50 -9.64
N CYS A 228 -23.32 -14.21 -8.79
CA CYS A 228 -24.10 -15.24 -8.10
C CYS A 228 -24.75 -16.24 -9.06
N ARG A 229 -25.22 -15.80 -10.24
CA ARG A 229 -25.84 -16.65 -11.26
C ARG A 229 -24.80 -17.52 -11.96
N VAL A 230 -23.63 -16.95 -12.29
CA VAL A 230 -22.49 -17.70 -12.86
C VAL A 230 -22.06 -18.81 -11.90
N ILE A 231 -21.74 -18.48 -10.65
CA ILE A 231 -21.27 -19.46 -9.63
C ILE A 231 -22.26 -20.62 -9.46
N LYS A 232 -23.57 -20.31 -9.42
CA LYS A 232 -24.62 -21.33 -9.23
C LYS A 232 -24.89 -22.19 -10.47
N ASN A 233 -24.84 -21.61 -11.68
CA ASN A 233 -25.47 -22.21 -12.86
C ASN A 233 -24.53 -22.50 -14.05
N ALA A 234 -23.38 -21.82 -14.17
CA ALA A 234 -22.47 -22.05 -15.31
C ALA A 234 -21.86 -23.45 -15.25
N ALA A 235 -21.63 -24.09 -16.41
CA ALA A 235 -21.05 -25.44 -16.48
C ALA A 235 -19.54 -25.42 -16.18
N GLY A 236 -18.92 -26.60 -15.99
CA GLY A 236 -17.45 -26.72 -15.92
C GLY A 236 -16.81 -26.46 -14.55
N PHE A 237 -17.57 -26.14 -13.49
CA PHE A 237 -16.99 -25.88 -12.15
C PHE A 237 -16.12 -27.05 -11.65
N GLU A 238 -16.51 -28.27 -11.99
CA GLU A 238 -15.79 -29.50 -11.70
C GLU A 238 -14.35 -29.54 -12.25
N THR A 239 -14.02 -28.76 -13.29
CA THR A 239 -12.66 -28.71 -13.84
C THR A 239 -11.70 -27.89 -12.96
N LEU A 240 -12.22 -26.96 -12.14
CA LEU A 240 -11.39 -26.21 -11.19
C LEU A 240 -10.61 -27.14 -10.24
N ALA A 241 -11.23 -28.26 -9.85
CA ALA A 241 -10.64 -29.21 -8.92
C ALA A 241 -9.62 -30.16 -9.56
N THR A 242 -9.63 -30.33 -10.89
CA THR A 242 -8.71 -31.22 -11.63
C THR A 242 -7.61 -30.48 -12.36
N ASP A 243 -7.93 -29.30 -12.91
CA ASP A 243 -7.11 -28.60 -13.90
C ASP A 243 -6.54 -27.28 -13.33
N LEU A 244 -7.08 -26.78 -12.21
CA LEU A 244 -6.64 -25.58 -11.49
C LEU A 244 -6.43 -24.37 -12.42
N GLU A 245 -5.18 -23.97 -12.66
CA GLU A 245 -4.80 -22.82 -13.50
C GLU A 245 -5.23 -22.94 -14.97
N ASP A 246 -5.39 -24.18 -15.47
CA ASP A 246 -5.82 -24.45 -16.86
C ASP A 246 -7.37 -24.48 -17.01
N SER A 247 -8.12 -24.25 -15.92
CA SER A 247 -9.59 -24.16 -15.93
C SER A 247 -10.07 -22.73 -16.13
N ASP A 248 -11.08 -22.50 -16.99
CA ASP A 248 -11.78 -21.21 -17.10
C ASP A 248 -12.33 -20.71 -15.74
N TRP A 249 -12.65 -21.64 -14.83
CA TRP A 249 -13.10 -21.31 -13.47
C TRP A 249 -12.03 -20.71 -12.58
N TRP A 250 -10.75 -20.74 -12.97
CA TRP A 250 -9.65 -20.02 -12.32
C TRP A 250 -9.88 -18.49 -12.31
N ALA A 251 -10.69 -17.98 -13.24
CA ALA A 251 -11.10 -16.58 -13.25
C ALA A 251 -11.95 -16.17 -12.03
N VAL A 252 -12.72 -17.08 -11.42
CA VAL A 252 -13.57 -16.75 -10.25
C VAL A 252 -12.73 -16.45 -8.99
N PRO A 253 -11.81 -17.35 -8.53
CA PRO A 253 -10.94 -17.03 -7.40
C PRO A 253 -9.97 -15.89 -7.72
N MET A 254 -9.53 -15.69 -8.98
CA MET A 254 -8.79 -14.49 -9.39
C MET A 254 -9.58 -13.21 -9.09
N CYS A 255 -10.87 -13.14 -9.47
CA CYS A 255 -11.66 -11.95 -9.21
C CYS A 255 -11.91 -11.70 -7.71
N ILE A 256 -12.03 -12.78 -6.92
CA ILE A 256 -12.12 -12.69 -5.45
C ILE A 256 -10.79 -12.20 -4.84
N ALA A 257 -9.65 -12.68 -5.31
CA ALA A 257 -8.34 -12.20 -4.89
C ALA A 257 -8.15 -10.72 -5.27
N HIS A 258 -8.51 -10.34 -6.49
CA HIS A 258 -8.47 -8.96 -6.97
C HIS A 258 -9.31 -8.00 -6.12
N GLU A 259 -10.57 -8.34 -5.81
CA GLU A 259 -11.39 -7.50 -4.93
C GLU A 259 -10.76 -7.35 -3.54
N ARG A 260 -10.04 -8.37 -3.04
CA ARG A 260 -9.32 -8.31 -1.76
C ARG A 260 -8.08 -7.41 -1.81
N ILE A 261 -7.37 -7.32 -2.94
CA ILE A 261 -6.32 -6.30 -3.17
C ILE A 261 -6.92 -4.89 -3.08
N HIS A 262 -8.09 -4.67 -3.68
CA HIS A 262 -8.76 -3.36 -3.65
C HIS A 262 -9.43 -3.04 -2.32
N LEU A 263 -9.84 -4.04 -1.54
CA LEU A 263 -10.26 -3.87 -0.15
C LEU A 263 -9.13 -3.24 0.68
N GLU A 264 -7.92 -3.82 0.64
CA GLU A 264 -6.77 -3.31 1.37
C GLU A 264 -6.29 -1.95 0.82
N THR A 265 -6.21 -1.81 -0.50
CA THR A 265 -5.85 -0.52 -1.14
C THR A 265 -6.82 0.59 -0.74
N SER A 266 -8.13 0.31 -0.72
CA SER A 266 -9.15 1.27 -0.30
C SER A 266 -9.03 1.63 1.18
N SER A 267 -8.67 0.69 2.07
CA SER A 267 -8.50 1.00 3.50
C SER A 267 -7.31 1.92 3.77
N VAL A 268 -6.25 1.85 2.95
CA VAL A 268 -5.14 2.82 2.98
C VAL A 268 -5.61 4.20 2.49
N LEU A 269 -6.31 4.28 1.36
CA LEU A 269 -6.82 5.56 0.83
C LEU A 269 -7.85 6.21 1.77
N MET A 270 -8.70 5.42 2.45
CA MET A 270 -9.61 5.91 3.48
C MET A 270 -8.88 6.45 4.72
N ARG A 271 -7.69 5.93 5.04
CA ARG A 271 -6.82 6.42 6.11
C ARG A 271 -6.28 7.83 5.80
N GLU A 272 -6.00 8.10 4.52
CA GLU A 272 -5.54 9.42 4.03
C GLU A 272 -6.65 10.48 3.95
N LEU A 273 -7.92 10.08 3.95
CA LEU A 273 -9.03 11.03 3.98
C LEU A 273 -9.07 11.82 5.31
N PRO A 274 -9.56 13.08 5.29
CA PRO A 274 -9.89 13.83 6.49
C PRO A 274 -10.76 13.02 7.44
N ILE A 275 -10.45 13.04 8.75
CA ILE A 275 -11.17 12.25 9.76
C ILE A 275 -12.69 12.49 9.76
N SER A 276 -13.16 13.68 9.36
CA SER A 276 -14.59 14.01 9.23
C SER A 276 -15.33 13.32 8.09
N TYR A 277 -14.61 12.69 7.15
CA TYR A 277 -15.19 11.98 6.00
C TYR A 277 -15.44 10.50 6.27
N VAL A 278 -15.05 9.99 7.44
CA VAL A 278 -15.15 8.58 7.78
C VAL A 278 -15.75 8.37 9.17
N ALA A 279 -16.42 7.24 9.38
CA ALA A 279 -16.86 6.77 10.69
C ALA A 279 -16.84 5.24 10.68
N PRO A 280 -16.52 4.56 11.81
CA PRO A 280 -16.46 3.11 11.84
C PRO A 280 -17.86 2.49 11.63
N PRO A 281 -18.03 1.60 10.64
CA PRO A 281 -19.22 0.75 10.52
C PRO A 281 -19.43 -0.09 11.79
N SER A 282 -20.67 -0.34 12.20
CA SER A 282 -20.95 -1.13 13.42
C SER A 282 -20.49 -2.59 13.35
N THR A 283 -20.28 -3.12 12.14
CA THR A 283 -19.71 -4.46 11.89
C THR A 283 -18.26 -4.42 11.45
N TRP A 284 -17.59 -3.26 11.44
CA TRP A 284 -16.15 -3.22 11.24
C TRP A 284 -15.46 -3.89 12.44
N PRO A 285 -14.44 -4.76 12.24
CA PRO A 285 -13.70 -5.34 13.33
C PRO A 285 -13.13 -4.28 14.27
N SER A 286 -13.25 -4.50 15.57
CA SER A 286 -12.66 -3.60 16.57
C SER A 286 -11.15 -3.46 16.33
N PRO A 287 -10.56 -2.26 16.50
CA PRO A 287 -9.11 -2.11 16.48
C PRO A 287 -8.48 -3.04 17.53
N HIS A 288 -7.21 -3.41 17.32
CA HIS A 288 -6.47 -4.14 18.34
C HIS A 288 -6.44 -3.30 19.64
N PRO A 289 -6.56 -3.90 20.84
CA PRO A 289 -6.41 -3.17 22.08
C PRO A 289 -5.10 -2.39 22.13
N ALA A 290 -5.20 -1.06 22.15
CA ALA A 290 -4.10 -0.13 22.40
C ALA A 290 -3.98 0.17 23.90
N ARG A 291 -2.78 0.58 24.33
CA ARG A 291 -2.55 1.00 25.72
C ARG A 291 -3.25 2.32 26.01
N SER A 292 -4.19 2.32 26.96
CA SER A 292 -4.96 3.50 27.36
C SER A 292 -4.14 4.57 28.10
N ASP A 293 -2.93 4.23 28.54
CA ASP A 293 -1.98 5.08 29.28
C ASP A 293 -0.81 5.59 28.42
N ALA A 294 -0.97 5.66 27.09
CA ALA A 294 0.04 6.06 26.12
C ALA A 294 0.88 7.27 26.60
N ALA A 295 2.16 7.01 26.89
CA ALA A 295 3.05 8.02 27.46
C ALA A 295 3.37 9.11 26.44
N ARG A 296 3.16 10.39 26.80
CA ARG A 296 3.48 11.54 25.92
C ARG A 296 4.97 11.61 25.52
N VAL A 297 5.84 11.08 26.37
CA VAL A 297 7.25 10.83 26.08
C VAL A 297 7.49 9.36 26.36
N PRO A 298 7.54 8.49 25.33
CA PRO A 298 7.69 7.06 25.54
C PRO A 298 9.10 6.71 26.03
N GLN A 299 9.20 5.59 26.74
CA GLN A 299 10.45 5.04 27.23
C GLN A 299 10.65 3.62 26.71
N GLU A 300 11.79 3.37 26.08
CA GLU A 300 12.24 2.04 25.66
C GLU A 300 12.21 1.05 26.84
N GLY A 301 11.74 -0.17 26.59
CA GLY A 301 11.58 -1.22 27.60
C GLY A 301 10.40 -1.04 28.57
N LYS A 302 9.65 0.07 28.47
CA LYS A 302 8.42 0.32 29.24
C LYS A 302 7.20 0.53 28.34
N ASP A 303 7.33 1.40 27.35
CA ASP A 303 6.23 1.85 26.49
C ASP A 303 6.31 1.24 25.08
N TYR A 304 7.49 0.72 24.70
CA TYR A 304 7.75 -0.10 23.52
C TYR A 304 8.94 -1.06 23.80
N PRO A 305 9.02 -2.24 23.18
CA PRO A 305 10.17 -3.14 23.33
C PRO A 305 11.45 -2.53 22.72
N PRO A 306 12.66 -2.89 23.20
CA PRO A 306 13.90 -2.49 22.55
C PRO A 306 14.23 -3.36 21.33
N ILE A 307 14.77 -2.77 20.26
CA ILE A 307 15.38 -3.52 19.14
C ILE A 307 16.43 -4.49 19.66
N LYS A 308 16.16 -5.79 19.49
CA LYS A 308 17.12 -6.87 19.65
C LYS A 308 17.28 -7.54 18.30
N LEU A 309 18.53 -7.67 17.84
CA LEU A 309 18.85 -8.45 16.66
C LEU A 309 19.09 -9.90 17.06
N ARG A 310 18.48 -10.86 16.38
CA ARG A 310 18.82 -12.29 16.50
C ARG A 310 19.65 -12.74 15.31
N TYR A 311 20.63 -13.59 15.59
CA TYR A 311 21.31 -14.38 14.56
C TYR A 311 20.32 -15.32 13.86
N VAL A 312 20.41 -15.38 12.53
CA VAL A 312 19.73 -16.32 11.65
C VAL A 312 20.80 -17.09 10.89
N GLU A 313 20.72 -18.42 10.95
CA GLU A 313 21.60 -19.29 10.17
C GLU A 313 21.26 -19.17 8.68
N GLY A 314 22.28 -18.95 7.85
CA GLY A 314 22.14 -18.90 6.40
C GLY A 314 21.77 -20.27 5.81
N GLY A 315 21.24 -20.28 4.60
CA GLY A 315 20.76 -21.51 3.97
C GLY A 315 20.30 -21.33 2.53
N THR A 316 19.97 -22.45 1.88
CA THR A 316 19.36 -22.43 0.55
C THR A 316 17.85 -22.27 0.67
N VAL A 317 17.30 -21.19 0.14
CA VAL A 317 15.86 -20.89 0.14
C VAL A 317 15.26 -21.29 -1.22
N PRO A 318 14.30 -22.22 -1.26
CA PRO A 318 13.48 -22.44 -2.45
C PRO A 318 12.40 -21.36 -2.53
N LEU A 319 12.37 -20.63 -3.65
CA LEU A 319 11.30 -19.69 -4.00
C LEU A 319 10.47 -20.26 -5.14
N GLY A 320 9.18 -19.96 -5.12
CA GLY A 320 8.22 -20.40 -6.13
C GLY A 320 7.16 -21.32 -5.55
N LYS A 321 5.89 -20.92 -5.70
CA LYS A 321 4.72 -21.72 -5.34
C LYS A 321 4.59 -22.90 -6.29
N SER A 322 4.29 -24.07 -5.71
CA SER A 322 3.98 -25.26 -6.49
C SER A 322 2.66 -25.08 -7.23
N ARG A 323 2.63 -25.33 -8.55
CA ARG A 323 1.39 -25.37 -9.36
C ARG A 323 0.41 -26.47 -8.92
N SER A 324 0.87 -27.41 -8.08
CA SER A 324 0.02 -28.42 -7.43
C SER A 324 -0.49 -28.02 -6.05
N PHE A 325 -0.11 -26.83 -5.55
CA PHE A 325 -0.62 -26.30 -4.29
C PHE A 325 -2.07 -25.84 -4.50
N PRO A 326 -3.05 -26.33 -3.72
CA PRO A 326 -4.45 -26.27 -4.09
C PRO A 326 -5.12 -24.93 -3.70
N THR A 327 -4.43 -23.80 -3.81
CA THR A 327 -4.98 -22.46 -3.57
C THR A 327 -4.70 -21.56 -4.76
N TYR A 328 -5.56 -20.55 -4.95
CA TYR A 328 -5.29 -19.50 -5.93
C TYR A 328 -3.96 -18.80 -5.61
N GLY A 329 -3.25 -18.38 -6.66
CA GLY A 329 -2.10 -17.48 -6.60
C GLY A 329 -1.93 -16.73 -7.90
N TRP A 330 -1.20 -15.62 -7.82
CA TRP A 330 -0.84 -14.79 -8.96
C TRP A 330 0.30 -15.39 -9.77
N ASP A 331 0.40 -14.99 -11.04
CA ASP A 331 1.44 -15.46 -11.96
C ASP A 331 2.87 -15.33 -11.42
N ASN A 332 3.11 -14.28 -10.64
CA ASN A 332 4.39 -13.93 -10.03
C ASN A 332 4.83 -14.84 -8.88
N GLU A 333 3.91 -15.61 -8.28
CA GLU A 333 4.21 -16.58 -7.22
C GLU A 333 4.85 -17.83 -7.81
N TYR A 334 4.59 -18.12 -9.08
CA TYR A 334 5.02 -19.33 -9.77
C TYR A 334 6.37 -19.16 -10.48
N GLY A 335 7.00 -20.31 -10.76
CA GLY A 335 8.39 -20.40 -11.20
C GLY A 335 9.20 -21.13 -10.13
N HIS A 336 10.52 -21.24 -10.31
CA HIS A 336 11.39 -21.92 -9.35
C HIS A 336 12.76 -21.25 -9.28
N GLN A 337 13.16 -20.80 -8.10
CA GLN A 337 14.50 -20.29 -7.84
C GLN A 337 15.06 -20.91 -6.56
N LYS A 338 16.39 -21.04 -6.48
CA LYS A 338 17.09 -21.38 -5.24
C LYS A 338 18.09 -20.29 -4.94
N VAL A 339 17.85 -19.56 -3.85
CA VAL A 339 18.71 -18.46 -3.41
C VAL A 339 19.57 -18.95 -2.27
N GLN A 340 20.89 -18.74 -2.35
CA GLN A 340 21.82 -19.06 -1.27
C GLN A 340 21.99 -17.82 -0.40
N VAL A 341 21.44 -17.86 0.82
CA VAL A 341 21.47 -16.72 1.76
C VAL A 341 22.58 -16.95 2.78
N GLY A 342 23.39 -15.93 3.04
CA GLY A 342 24.40 -15.92 4.10
C GLY A 342 23.79 -15.85 5.50
N ALA A 343 24.60 -16.02 6.54
CA ALA A 343 24.14 -15.79 7.91
C ALA A 343 23.98 -14.28 8.18
N PHE A 344 22.88 -13.90 8.80
CA PHE A 344 22.50 -12.51 9.05
C PHE A 344 21.94 -12.32 10.47
N GLU A 345 21.84 -11.08 10.94
CA GLU A 345 21.08 -10.72 12.12
C GLU A 345 19.85 -9.91 11.70
N ALA A 346 18.68 -10.16 12.29
CA ALA A 346 17.46 -9.38 12.04
C ALA A 346 16.73 -9.04 13.35
N SER A 347 15.94 -7.96 13.38
CA SER A 347 15.22 -7.56 14.59
C SER A 347 14.11 -8.55 14.98
N GLU A 348 14.02 -8.89 16.27
CA GLU A 348 13.00 -9.77 16.85
C GLU A 348 11.58 -9.34 16.46
N CYS A 349 11.34 -8.03 16.51
CA CYS A 349 10.08 -7.38 16.15
C CYS A 349 10.29 -6.46 14.92
N LEU A 350 9.17 -6.03 14.34
CA LEU A 350 9.14 -4.89 13.42
C LEU A 350 9.50 -3.59 14.16
N ILE A 351 9.97 -2.57 13.44
CA ILE A 351 10.28 -1.27 14.05
C ILE A 351 9.00 -0.60 14.53
N THR A 352 8.93 -0.26 15.83
CA THR A 352 7.74 0.36 16.40
C THR A 352 7.68 1.86 16.17
N ASN A 353 6.50 2.46 16.40
CA ASN A 353 6.35 3.91 16.48
C ASN A 353 7.29 4.53 17.53
N GLY A 354 7.56 3.84 18.64
CA GLY A 354 8.46 4.28 19.70
C GLY A 354 9.92 4.39 19.25
N GLU A 355 10.43 3.39 18.54
CA GLU A 355 11.78 3.46 17.94
C GLU A 355 11.87 4.43 16.77
N TYR A 356 10.82 4.53 15.96
CA TYR A 356 10.79 5.47 14.83
C TYR A 356 10.74 6.93 15.30
N LEU A 357 10.15 7.19 16.47
CA LEU A 357 10.16 8.52 17.10
C LEU A 357 11.59 9.03 17.36
N GLU A 358 12.53 8.14 17.71
CA GLU A 358 13.92 8.55 17.96
C GLU A 358 14.63 8.98 16.66
N PHE A 359 14.32 8.36 15.51
CA PHE A 359 14.75 8.83 14.19
C PHE A 359 14.16 10.21 13.87
N VAL A 360 12.87 10.41 14.13
CA VAL A 360 12.19 11.71 13.94
C VAL A 360 12.83 12.81 14.81
N LYS A 361 13.03 12.55 16.12
CA LYS A 361 13.66 13.48 17.07
C LYS A 361 15.12 13.79 16.74
N ALA A 362 15.86 12.81 16.23
CA ALA A 362 17.25 12.98 15.82
C ALA A 362 17.40 13.83 14.54
N GLY A 363 16.30 14.23 13.90
CA GLY A 363 16.31 14.97 12.65
C GLY A 363 16.53 14.08 11.43
N GLY A 364 16.10 12.81 11.47
CA GLY A 364 16.18 11.88 10.34
C GLY A 364 15.52 12.41 9.06
N TYR A 365 14.35 13.06 9.20
CA TYR A 365 13.70 13.81 8.12
C TYR A 365 14.34 15.16 7.78
N SER A 366 15.44 15.56 8.42
CA SER A 366 16.16 16.82 8.16
C SER A 366 17.52 16.63 7.50
N GLU A 367 18.15 15.47 7.69
CA GLU A 367 19.51 15.17 7.22
C GLU A 367 19.49 14.43 5.88
N ARG A 368 20.24 14.94 4.89
CA ARG A 368 20.31 14.40 3.52
C ARG A 368 21.01 13.05 3.48
N SER A 369 22.02 12.85 4.32
CA SER A 369 22.95 11.71 4.22
C SER A 369 22.31 10.34 4.45
N TYR A 370 21.17 10.28 5.13
CA TYR A 370 20.44 9.03 5.37
C TYR A 370 19.62 8.53 4.17
N TRP A 371 19.28 9.41 3.22
CA TRP A 371 18.30 9.10 2.17
C TRP A 371 18.97 8.69 0.85
N SER A 372 18.29 7.88 0.03
CA SER A 372 18.65 7.76 -1.39
C SER A 372 18.39 9.09 -2.12
N GLU A 373 18.82 9.23 -3.37
CA GLU A 373 18.50 10.40 -4.20
C GLU A 373 16.99 10.53 -4.44
N THR A 374 16.35 9.44 -4.88
CA THR A 374 14.90 9.36 -5.05
C THR A 374 14.14 9.63 -3.75
N GLY A 375 14.56 9.03 -2.64
CA GLY A 375 13.93 9.20 -1.34
C GLY A 375 14.06 10.61 -0.78
N TRP A 376 15.20 11.28 -0.99
CA TRP A 376 15.33 12.69 -0.63
C TRP A 376 14.47 13.59 -1.52
N GLY A 377 14.41 13.30 -2.84
CA GLY A 377 13.52 13.97 -3.78
C GLY A 377 12.07 13.90 -3.33
N TRP A 378 11.58 12.68 -3.04
CA TRP A 378 10.26 12.42 -2.47
C TRP A 378 10.02 13.20 -1.17
N ARG A 379 10.90 13.06 -0.16
CA ARG A 379 10.79 13.75 1.13
C ARG A 379 10.67 15.26 0.93
N CYS A 380 11.49 15.84 0.04
CA CYS A 380 11.48 17.27 -0.23
C CYS A 380 10.20 17.72 -0.94
N PHE A 381 9.78 16.99 -1.98
CA PHE A 381 8.55 17.27 -2.73
C PHE A 381 7.31 17.22 -1.82
N ARG A 382 7.22 16.21 -0.96
CA ARG A 382 6.12 16.04 0.01
C ARG A 382 6.25 16.92 1.25
N ASN A 383 7.42 17.55 1.47
CA ASN A 383 7.78 18.24 2.71
C ASN A 383 7.49 17.37 3.96
N ALA A 384 7.85 16.08 3.89
CA ALA A 384 7.61 15.11 4.96
C ALA A 384 8.52 15.39 6.18
N LEU A 385 7.97 15.25 7.39
CA LEU A 385 8.65 15.54 8.66
C LEU A 385 8.51 14.41 9.72
N ALA A 386 7.62 13.45 9.45
CA ALA A 386 7.24 12.29 10.24
C ALA A 386 6.44 11.35 9.31
N PRO A 387 6.15 10.09 9.72
CA PRO A 387 5.30 9.19 8.96
C PRO A 387 3.93 9.79 8.64
N THR A 388 3.38 9.49 7.46
CA THR A 388 2.14 10.11 6.94
C THR A 388 0.95 10.02 7.91
N PHE A 389 0.79 8.90 8.62
CA PHE A 389 -0.36 8.66 9.48
C PHE A 389 -0.19 9.16 10.94
N TRP A 390 0.86 9.94 11.21
CA TRP A 390 1.11 10.54 12.53
C TRP A 390 0.54 11.97 12.63
N GLU A 391 -0.63 12.09 13.25
CA GLU A 391 -1.35 13.35 13.39
C GLU A 391 -0.78 14.23 14.50
N SER A 392 -0.04 15.27 14.13
CA SER A 392 0.69 16.12 15.07
C SER A 392 -0.23 16.96 15.96
N GLN A 393 -0.02 16.85 17.27
CA GLN A 393 -0.81 17.55 18.29
C GLN A 393 -0.13 18.87 18.68
N GLY A 394 -0.67 19.99 18.17
CA GLY A 394 -0.23 21.34 18.54
C GLY A 394 0.81 21.96 17.58
N PRO A 395 1.64 22.90 18.05
CA PRO A 395 2.60 23.60 17.19
C PRO A 395 3.68 22.66 16.62
N ARG A 396 4.10 22.91 15.36
CA ARG A 396 5.20 22.17 14.72
C ARG A 396 6.45 22.12 15.62
N GLY A 397 6.99 20.92 15.80
CA GLY A 397 8.19 20.66 16.61
C GLY A 397 7.92 20.22 18.06
N PHE A 398 6.67 20.05 18.49
CA PHE A 398 6.36 19.53 19.83
C PHE A 398 6.55 18.00 19.98
N HIS A 399 6.77 17.29 18.86
CA HIS A 399 6.90 15.82 18.78
C HIS A 399 5.82 15.04 19.55
N ASP A 400 4.61 15.58 19.52
CA ASP A 400 3.40 15.04 20.14
C ASP A 400 2.45 14.64 19.01
N TYR A 401 1.91 13.43 19.07
CA TYR A 401 1.24 12.79 17.93
C TYR A 401 0.06 11.92 18.39
N LYS A 402 -0.91 11.76 17.51
CA LYS A 402 -1.87 10.65 17.49
C LYS A 402 -1.56 9.74 16.30
N LEU A 403 -2.12 8.53 16.32
CA LEU A 403 -2.10 7.65 15.14
C LEU A 403 -3.46 7.70 14.45
N ARG A 404 -3.46 7.97 13.15
CA ARG A 404 -4.62 7.78 12.26
C ARG A 404 -4.76 6.29 11.95
N THR A 405 -5.89 5.67 12.29
CA THR A 405 -6.31 4.36 11.76
C THR A 405 -7.25 4.57 10.57
N VAL A 406 -7.82 3.51 9.98
CA VAL A 406 -8.77 3.64 8.85
C VAL A 406 -9.93 4.59 9.19
N PHE A 407 -10.53 4.43 10.37
CA PHE A 407 -11.76 5.14 10.77
C PHE A 407 -11.59 6.12 11.93
N GLU A 408 -10.48 6.10 12.66
CA GLU A 408 -10.32 6.83 13.92
C GLU A 408 -8.97 7.56 14.03
N GLU A 409 -8.89 8.48 15.00
CA GLU A 409 -7.62 9.01 15.52
C GLU A 409 -7.44 8.52 16.97
N ILE A 410 -6.46 7.66 17.21
CA ILE A 410 -6.19 7.09 18.54
C ILE A 410 -4.97 7.76 19.20
N ALA A 411 -4.87 7.67 20.52
CA ALA A 411 -3.64 8.03 21.23
C ALA A 411 -2.47 7.17 20.71
N MET A 412 -1.29 7.77 20.50
CA MET A 412 -0.18 7.11 19.81
C MET A 412 0.25 5.80 20.51
N PRO A 413 0.08 4.64 19.87
CA PRO A 413 0.49 3.36 20.43
C PRO A 413 1.96 3.12 20.06
N TRP A 414 2.85 3.39 21.01
CA TRP A 414 4.30 3.36 20.78
C TRP A 414 4.85 1.95 20.53
N ASP A 415 4.16 0.90 20.98
CA ASP A 415 4.51 -0.51 20.79
C ASP A 415 3.96 -1.13 19.48
N TRP A 416 3.17 -0.39 18.70
CA TRP A 416 2.69 -0.81 17.37
C TRP A 416 3.73 -0.52 16.28
N PRO A 417 3.72 -1.23 15.14
CA PRO A 417 4.65 -0.98 14.04
C PRO A 417 4.53 0.43 13.47
N ALA A 418 5.65 1.00 13.04
CA ALA A 418 5.70 2.26 12.31
C ALA A 418 5.31 2.03 10.84
N ILE A 419 4.25 2.73 10.39
CA ILE A 419 3.76 2.65 9.01
C ILE A 419 4.49 3.68 8.15
N VAL A 420 5.30 3.20 7.21
CA VAL A 420 6.23 4.03 6.43
C VAL A 420 6.38 3.50 5.01
N ASN A 421 6.84 4.33 4.08
CA ASN A 421 7.23 3.85 2.75
C ASN A 421 8.68 3.30 2.74
N TYR A 422 9.10 2.69 1.62
CA TYR A 422 10.43 2.10 1.49
C TYR A 422 11.57 3.13 1.65
N HIS A 423 11.38 4.37 1.17
CA HIS A 423 12.37 5.43 1.33
C HIS A 423 12.61 5.79 2.81
N GLU A 424 11.54 5.90 3.58
CA GLU A 424 11.54 6.16 5.02
C GLU A 424 12.15 5.00 5.83
N ALA A 425 11.88 3.75 5.43
CA ALA A 425 12.48 2.56 6.03
C ALA A 425 14.00 2.49 5.78
N ARG A 426 14.44 2.69 4.52
CA ARG A 426 15.86 2.73 4.16
C ARG A 426 16.60 3.87 4.88
N ALA A 427 15.98 5.05 5.01
CA ALA A 427 16.56 6.19 5.71
C ALA A 427 16.71 5.94 7.22
N TYR A 428 15.76 5.23 7.84
CA TYR A 428 15.90 4.78 9.23
C TYR A 428 17.09 3.84 9.40
N CYS A 429 17.26 2.85 8.52
CA CYS A 429 18.40 1.92 8.57
C CYS A 429 19.75 2.68 8.51
N ALA A 430 19.91 3.58 7.53
CA ALA A 430 21.12 4.38 7.36
C ALA A 430 21.39 5.36 8.52
N TRP A 431 20.38 5.77 9.28
CA TRP A 431 20.54 6.53 10.52
C TRP A 431 20.94 5.65 11.71
N LYS A 432 20.38 4.44 11.78
CA LYS A 432 20.61 3.50 12.90
C LYS A 432 21.98 2.80 12.82
N ASP A 433 22.66 2.89 11.67
CA ASP A 433 23.98 2.31 11.41
C ASP A 433 25.02 2.62 12.50
N GLU A 434 25.69 1.56 12.95
CA GLU A 434 26.74 1.62 13.97
C GLU A 434 28.13 1.62 13.31
N PRO A 435 28.97 2.66 13.53
CA PRO A 435 30.34 2.69 13.00
C PRO A 435 31.16 1.46 13.42
N GLY A 436 31.73 0.76 12.45
CA GLY A 436 32.53 -0.46 12.67
C GLY A 436 31.74 -1.77 12.63
N LYS A 437 30.45 -1.74 12.29
CA LYS A 437 29.65 -2.92 11.91
C LYS A 437 29.26 -2.85 10.43
N LEU A 438 28.78 -3.98 9.89
CA LEU A 438 28.17 -4.02 8.56
C LEU A 438 26.82 -3.28 8.58
N PRO A 439 26.45 -2.60 7.47
CA PRO A 439 25.30 -1.70 7.44
C PRO A 439 23.98 -2.43 7.65
N LEU A 440 23.08 -1.78 8.38
CA LEU A 440 21.67 -2.13 8.47
C LEU A 440 20.96 -1.78 7.17
N ARG A 441 19.96 -2.58 6.86
CA ARG A 441 19.08 -2.44 5.70
C ARG A 441 17.73 -3.07 6.02
N VAL A 442 16.78 -2.96 5.09
CA VAL A 442 15.57 -3.78 5.18
C VAL A 442 15.89 -5.21 4.70
N ILE A 443 15.01 -6.14 5.03
CA ILE A 443 15.18 -7.57 4.75
C ILE A 443 15.07 -7.89 3.26
N THR A 444 15.58 -9.04 2.80
CA THR A 444 15.24 -9.56 1.47
C THR A 444 14.06 -10.54 1.53
N GLU A 445 13.40 -10.79 0.39
CA GLU A 445 12.40 -11.85 0.25
C GLU A 445 12.96 -13.18 0.77
N SER A 446 14.19 -13.52 0.38
CA SER A 446 14.83 -14.79 0.75
C SER A 446 15.19 -14.85 2.24
N GLU A 447 15.60 -13.74 2.84
CA GLU A 447 15.82 -13.66 4.29
C GLU A 447 14.50 -13.74 5.07
N HIS A 448 13.43 -13.12 4.58
CA HIS A 448 12.09 -13.23 5.17
C HIS A 448 11.62 -14.69 5.20
N TRP A 449 11.84 -15.44 4.12
CA TRP A 449 11.60 -16.90 4.11
C TRP A 449 12.43 -17.66 5.15
N LEU A 450 13.65 -17.21 5.49
CA LEU A 450 14.45 -17.80 6.58
C LEU A 450 13.97 -17.43 7.99
N LEU A 451 13.13 -16.41 8.17
CA LEU A 451 12.50 -16.12 9.47
C LEU A 451 11.33 -17.07 9.78
N ARG A 452 10.66 -17.57 8.73
CA ARG A 452 9.57 -18.56 8.80
C ARG A 452 10.09 -19.93 9.23
N SER A 453 9.22 -20.80 9.73
CA SER A 453 9.59 -22.19 10.06
C SER A 453 8.48 -23.19 9.76
N LYS A 454 8.86 -24.45 9.47
CA LYS A 454 7.91 -25.56 9.32
C LYS A 454 7.45 -26.14 10.67
N SER A 455 8.11 -25.77 11.77
CA SER A 455 7.70 -26.08 13.15
C SER A 455 7.12 -24.86 13.88
N ASP A 456 6.78 -23.81 13.14
CA ASP A 456 6.33 -22.53 13.68
C ASP A 456 4.99 -22.65 14.41
N LYS A 457 5.00 -22.29 15.69
CA LYS A 457 3.82 -22.37 16.57
C LYS A 457 2.89 -21.17 16.42
N SER A 458 3.38 -20.03 15.94
CA SER A 458 2.53 -18.86 15.64
C SER A 458 1.52 -19.16 14.51
N TRP A 459 1.78 -20.21 13.71
CA TRP A 459 0.90 -20.69 12.64
C TRP A 459 -0.19 -21.64 13.21
N GLY A 460 -0.12 -21.96 14.50
CA GLY A 460 -1.06 -22.81 15.23
C GLY A 460 -1.23 -24.20 14.60
N ALA A 461 -2.44 -24.75 14.73
CA ALA A 461 -2.78 -26.05 14.15
C ALA A 461 -2.94 -26.04 12.61
N ALA A 462 -2.58 -24.97 11.89
CA ALA A 462 -2.67 -24.93 10.42
C ALA A 462 -1.81 -26.02 9.74
N MET A 463 -0.70 -26.42 10.37
CA MET A 463 0.13 -27.56 9.96
C MET A 463 -0.56 -28.93 10.10
N ALA A 464 -1.63 -29.04 10.89
CA ALA A 464 -2.33 -30.31 11.10
C ALA A 464 -3.39 -30.62 10.02
N SER A 465 -3.75 -29.64 9.17
CA SER A 465 -4.82 -29.77 8.17
C SER A 465 -4.37 -29.79 6.70
N SER A 466 -3.11 -29.46 6.38
CA SER A 466 -2.61 -29.46 4.99
C SER A 466 -2.23 -30.86 4.49
N SER A 467 -3.24 -31.67 4.17
CA SER A 467 -3.04 -33.00 3.59
C SER A 467 -2.55 -32.92 2.13
N ARG A 468 -1.23 -32.98 1.92
CA ARG A 468 -0.54 -33.73 0.82
C ARG A 468 0.96 -33.44 0.72
N GLN A 469 1.44 -32.24 1.12
CA GLN A 469 2.86 -31.84 0.92
C GLN A 469 3.58 -31.31 2.19
N GLY A 470 2.90 -31.17 3.34
CA GLY A 470 3.56 -30.82 4.60
C GLY A 470 4.01 -29.35 4.70
N GLU A 471 3.35 -28.46 3.97
CA GLU A 471 3.51 -27.01 4.03
C GLU A 471 2.19 -26.42 4.48
N GLY A 472 2.18 -25.80 5.66
CA GLY A 472 1.02 -25.18 6.27
C GLY A 472 0.82 -23.75 5.77
N GLU A 473 -0.42 -23.28 5.76
CA GLU A 473 -0.81 -21.99 5.17
C GLU A 473 -1.65 -21.18 6.19
N PRO A 474 -1.12 -20.08 6.75
CA PRO A 474 -1.82 -19.28 7.76
C PRO A 474 -3.15 -18.74 7.26
N ALA A 475 -3.22 -18.34 5.98
CA ALA A 475 -4.44 -17.82 5.38
C ALA A 475 -5.60 -18.83 5.41
N MET A 476 -5.31 -20.13 5.45
CA MET A 476 -6.31 -21.21 5.54
C MET A 476 -6.83 -21.43 6.96
N LYS A 477 -6.27 -20.77 7.99
CA LYS A 477 -6.79 -20.80 9.35
C LYS A 477 -7.96 -19.82 9.48
N SER A 478 -9.05 -20.26 10.09
CA SER A 478 -10.08 -19.34 10.57
C SER A 478 -9.50 -18.49 11.70
N ASN A 479 -9.31 -17.20 11.45
CA ASN A 479 -8.96 -16.24 12.49
C ASN A 479 -10.18 -16.01 13.38
N VAL A 480 -10.28 -16.82 14.44
CA VAL A 480 -11.33 -16.67 15.45
C VAL A 480 -10.98 -15.46 16.32
N LEU A 481 -11.88 -14.48 16.36
CA LEU A 481 -11.78 -13.30 17.21
C LEU A 481 -11.42 -13.69 18.65
N GLY A 482 -10.29 -13.17 19.15
CA GLY A 482 -9.80 -13.43 20.50
C GLY A 482 -8.80 -14.59 20.65
N ASP A 483 -8.42 -15.28 19.58
CA ASP A 483 -7.26 -16.18 19.61
C ASP A 483 -5.95 -15.38 19.58
N GLN A 484 -5.39 -15.08 20.76
CA GLN A 484 -4.12 -14.33 20.91
C GLN A 484 -2.91 -15.05 20.30
N LEU A 485 -3.06 -16.29 19.83
CA LEU A 485 -1.99 -17.14 19.33
C LEU A 485 -1.82 -17.06 17.80
N SER A 486 -2.30 -16.01 17.12
CA SER A 486 -2.29 -15.98 15.65
C SER A 486 -1.97 -14.64 15.01
N PRO A 487 -1.35 -14.64 13.82
CA PRO A 487 -1.13 -13.47 12.98
C PRO A 487 -2.38 -12.60 12.85
N ASN A 488 -2.18 -11.29 13.04
CA ASN A 488 -3.20 -10.29 12.73
C ASN A 488 -3.36 -10.18 11.21
N LEU A 489 -4.20 -11.05 10.65
CA LEU A 489 -4.54 -11.19 9.22
C LEU A 489 -6.07 -11.32 9.09
N ASN A 490 -6.58 -11.37 7.86
CA ASN A 490 -7.97 -11.71 7.55
C ASN A 490 -9.01 -10.78 8.21
N LEU A 491 -8.62 -9.53 8.53
CA LEU A 491 -9.41 -8.57 9.30
C LEU A 491 -9.86 -9.11 10.68
N ALA A 492 -8.97 -9.85 11.37
CA ALA A 492 -9.16 -10.25 12.76
C ALA A 492 -9.29 -9.04 13.71
N HIS A 493 -8.58 -7.96 13.40
CA HIS A 493 -8.70 -6.64 14.00
C HIS A 493 -8.86 -5.57 12.91
N GLY A 494 -9.47 -4.44 13.26
CA GLY A 494 -9.65 -3.29 12.37
C GLY A 494 -8.45 -2.34 12.29
N SER A 495 -7.30 -2.77 12.80
CA SER A 495 -6.05 -2.02 12.85
C SER A 495 -4.85 -2.95 13.02
N GLU A 496 -3.65 -2.36 12.97
CA GLU A 496 -2.43 -2.93 13.53
C GLU A 496 -2.57 -3.18 15.05
N GLY A 497 -1.60 -3.90 15.63
CA GLY A 497 -1.46 -4.15 17.07
C GLY A 497 0.01 -4.10 17.53
N PRO A 498 0.29 -4.31 18.83
CA PRO A 498 1.65 -4.32 19.35
C PRO A 498 2.52 -5.38 18.67
N VAL A 499 3.78 -5.04 18.35
CA VAL A 499 4.70 -5.88 17.54
C VAL A 499 5.11 -7.23 18.15
N ASN A 500 4.58 -7.55 19.32
CA ASN A 500 4.80 -8.79 20.05
C ASN A 500 3.51 -9.34 20.69
N ALA A 501 2.33 -8.94 20.18
CA ALA A 501 1.04 -9.41 20.65
C ALA A 501 0.76 -10.87 20.26
N ALA A 502 1.19 -11.28 19.06
CA ALA A 502 1.18 -12.66 18.61
C ALA A 502 2.43 -13.42 19.09
N ASP A 503 2.30 -14.74 19.25
CA ASP A 503 3.43 -15.65 19.51
C ASP A 503 4.53 -15.48 18.47
N SER A 504 5.79 -15.59 18.89
CA SER A 504 6.92 -15.59 17.96
C SER A 504 7.01 -16.88 17.16
N THR A 505 7.74 -16.84 16.05
CA THR A 505 8.28 -18.04 15.40
C THR A 505 9.12 -18.87 16.37
N ASP A 506 9.38 -20.14 16.06
CA ASP A 506 10.32 -20.97 16.84
C ASP A 506 11.77 -20.43 16.84
N LYS A 507 12.08 -19.56 15.87
CA LYS A 507 13.31 -18.78 15.76
C LYS A 507 13.27 -17.46 16.55
N GLY A 508 12.15 -17.11 17.17
CA GLY A 508 12.00 -15.94 18.05
C GLY A 508 11.65 -14.62 17.35
N PHE A 509 11.07 -14.67 16.14
CA PHE A 509 10.63 -13.48 15.42
C PHE A 509 9.12 -13.27 15.56
N HIS A 510 8.67 -12.07 15.86
CA HIS A 510 7.25 -11.70 15.86
C HIS A 510 6.86 -11.05 14.53
N ASP A 511 5.57 -11.13 14.18
CA ASP A 511 4.96 -10.50 12.99
C ASP A 511 5.72 -10.76 11.67
N VAL A 512 6.18 -12.00 11.46
CA VAL A 512 6.71 -12.47 10.15
C VAL A 512 5.57 -12.73 9.14
N MET A 513 4.35 -12.88 9.66
CA MET A 513 3.11 -12.88 8.90
C MET A 513 2.11 -12.01 9.66
N GLY A 514 1.37 -11.17 8.95
CA GLY A 514 0.34 -10.31 9.53
C GLY A 514 0.86 -9.09 10.28
N ASN A 515 -0.09 -8.40 10.91
CA ASN A 515 0.02 -7.06 11.47
C ASN A 515 0.24 -6.00 10.39
N VAL A 516 1.41 -5.98 9.75
CA VAL A 516 1.73 -5.11 8.61
C VAL A 516 2.65 -5.83 7.64
N TRP A 517 2.59 -5.44 6.36
CA TRP A 517 3.56 -5.87 5.36
C TRP A 517 4.99 -5.46 5.72
N GLU A 518 5.97 -6.31 5.44
CA GLU A 518 7.41 -5.99 5.53
C GLU A 518 7.96 -5.53 4.17
N TRP A 519 8.51 -4.32 4.09
CA TRP A 519 9.27 -3.86 2.91
C TRP A 519 10.55 -4.67 2.68
N CYS A 520 10.79 -5.08 1.44
CA CYS A 520 12.00 -5.81 1.02
C CYS A 520 12.92 -5.00 0.08
N GLU A 521 14.22 -5.33 0.10
CA GLU A 521 15.24 -4.77 -0.81
C GLU A 521 15.07 -5.21 -2.27
N ASP A 522 14.44 -6.37 -2.47
CA ASP A 522 14.18 -7.00 -3.76
C ASP A 522 13.20 -6.16 -4.57
N HIS A 523 13.48 -6.04 -5.86
CA HIS A 523 12.52 -5.47 -6.81
C HIS A 523 11.62 -6.58 -7.36
N GLN A 524 10.41 -6.23 -7.80
CA GLN A 524 9.49 -7.22 -8.35
C GLN A 524 10.05 -7.87 -9.62
N CYS A 525 10.04 -9.20 -9.67
CA CYS A 525 10.57 -9.98 -10.78
C CYS A 525 9.86 -11.34 -10.91
N GLY A 526 9.67 -11.83 -12.14
CA GLY A 526 9.14 -13.17 -12.38
C GLY A 526 10.20 -14.22 -12.11
N LEU A 527 9.91 -15.23 -11.27
CA LEU A 527 10.86 -16.31 -10.99
C LEU A 527 11.15 -17.13 -12.26
N PRO A 528 12.29 -17.84 -12.38
CA PRO A 528 12.58 -18.66 -13.55
C PRO A 528 11.46 -19.69 -13.83
N GLY A 529 10.89 -19.62 -15.04
CA GLY A 529 9.68 -20.38 -15.39
C GLY A 529 8.35 -19.66 -15.12
N PHE A 530 8.39 -18.36 -14.81
CA PHE A 530 7.25 -17.45 -14.82
C PHE A 530 6.46 -17.58 -16.13
N LYS A 531 5.13 -17.50 -16.02
CA LYS A 531 4.20 -17.44 -17.14
C LYS A 531 3.10 -16.46 -16.76
N VAL A 532 2.83 -15.52 -17.66
CA VAL A 532 1.75 -14.53 -17.56
C VAL A 532 0.40 -15.20 -17.28
N HIS A 533 -0.43 -14.58 -16.43
CA HIS A 533 -1.74 -15.14 -16.04
C HIS A 533 -2.73 -15.21 -17.23
N LEU A 534 -3.35 -16.38 -17.45
CA LEU A 534 -4.18 -16.70 -18.62
C LEU A 534 -5.30 -15.69 -18.94
N HIS A 535 -5.92 -15.11 -17.91
CA HIS A 535 -7.02 -14.15 -18.06
C HIS A 535 -6.64 -12.70 -17.69
N TYR A 536 -5.38 -12.45 -17.31
CA TYR A 536 -4.95 -11.13 -16.83
C TYR A 536 -3.48 -10.86 -17.13
N GLU A 537 -3.20 -10.52 -18.39
CA GLU A 537 -1.84 -10.47 -18.91
C GLU A 537 -0.96 -9.33 -18.33
N ASP A 538 -1.62 -8.27 -17.86
CA ASP A 538 -1.03 -7.01 -17.43
C ASP A 538 -0.94 -6.85 -15.89
N PHE A 539 -1.27 -7.88 -15.10
CA PHE A 539 -1.22 -7.82 -13.63
C PHE A 539 0.20 -7.58 -13.09
N THR A 540 1.14 -8.51 -13.32
CA THR A 540 2.51 -8.35 -12.79
C THR A 540 3.51 -7.83 -13.81
N MET A 541 3.44 -8.27 -15.07
CA MET A 541 4.51 -8.03 -16.07
C MET A 541 4.98 -6.57 -16.20
N PRO A 542 4.10 -5.53 -16.13
CA PRO A 542 4.52 -4.13 -16.14
C PRO A 542 5.44 -3.73 -14.97
N CYS A 543 5.33 -4.40 -13.81
CA CYS A 543 6.13 -4.14 -12.62
C CYS A 543 7.54 -4.76 -12.66
N PHE A 544 7.91 -5.48 -13.73
CA PHE A 544 9.29 -5.98 -13.92
C PHE A 544 10.21 -4.90 -14.49
N ASP A 545 10.18 -3.72 -13.87
CA ASP A 545 10.86 -2.49 -14.31
C ASP A 545 12.10 -2.14 -13.47
N GLY A 546 12.28 -2.77 -12.31
CA GLY A 546 13.35 -2.47 -11.36
C GLY A 546 13.08 -1.26 -10.47
N GLU A 547 11.85 -0.76 -10.47
CA GLU A 547 11.41 0.43 -9.74
C GLU A 547 10.25 0.15 -8.76
N HIS A 548 9.70 -1.07 -8.75
CA HIS A 548 8.78 -1.59 -7.74
C HIS A 548 9.52 -2.47 -6.73
N ASN A 549 9.39 -2.17 -5.42
CA ASN A 549 9.93 -3.00 -4.34
C ASN A 549 8.90 -4.02 -3.86
N LEU A 550 9.37 -5.22 -3.53
CA LEU A 550 8.54 -6.26 -2.91
C LEU A 550 8.13 -5.88 -1.48
N ILE A 551 6.93 -6.33 -1.10
CA ILE A 551 6.44 -6.40 0.27
C ILE A 551 5.99 -7.83 0.58
N MET A 552 6.28 -8.32 1.79
CA MET A 552 6.01 -9.70 2.21
C MET A 552 5.21 -9.75 3.53
N GLY A 553 4.45 -10.84 3.75
CA GLY A 553 3.89 -11.20 5.06
C GLY A 553 2.41 -10.86 5.32
N GLY A 554 1.81 -9.92 4.59
CA GLY A 554 0.42 -9.49 4.81
C GLY A 554 0.24 -8.52 5.98
N SER A 555 -0.77 -7.67 5.92
CA SER A 555 -1.23 -6.79 7.00
C SER A 555 -2.51 -7.29 7.68
N PHE A 556 -2.95 -6.60 8.74
CA PHE A 556 -4.27 -6.83 9.34
C PHE A 556 -5.43 -6.79 8.33
N ALA A 557 -5.31 -5.99 7.26
CA ALA A 557 -6.29 -5.81 6.21
C ALA A 557 -6.15 -6.82 5.05
N SER A 558 -5.02 -7.54 4.98
CA SER A 558 -4.82 -8.59 3.98
C SER A 558 -5.76 -9.77 4.24
N THR A 559 -6.50 -10.19 3.21
CA THR A 559 -7.53 -11.25 3.32
C THR A 559 -7.37 -12.31 2.23
N GLY A 560 -7.68 -13.56 2.53
CA GLY A 560 -7.67 -14.63 1.52
C GLY A 560 -6.26 -14.93 0.99
N GLU A 561 -6.08 -14.89 -0.33
CA GLU A 561 -4.75 -15.14 -0.95
C GLU A 561 -3.76 -14.01 -0.66
N LEU A 562 -4.21 -12.74 -0.58
CA LEU A 562 -3.39 -11.60 -0.15
C LEU A 562 -2.75 -11.79 1.24
N ALA A 563 -3.32 -12.67 2.06
CA ALA A 563 -2.78 -13.08 3.37
C ALA A 563 -1.89 -14.35 3.34
N SER A 564 -1.65 -14.94 2.16
CA SER A 564 -0.89 -16.18 1.99
C SER A 564 0.60 -15.96 2.18
N GLN A 565 1.30 -16.98 2.69
CA GLN A 565 2.76 -17.00 2.72
C GLN A 565 3.40 -16.85 1.32
N TRP A 566 2.68 -17.24 0.27
CA TRP A 566 3.16 -17.23 -1.11
C TRP A 566 3.04 -15.86 -1.78
N GLY A 567 2.21 -14.96 -1.24
CA GLY A 567 1.93 -13.65 -1.84
C GLY A 567 3.20 -12.82 -2.02
N ARG A 568 3.47 -12.42 -3.28
CA ARG A 568 4.56 -11.53 -3.68
C ARG A 568 3.95 -10.27 -4.27
N TYR A 569 3.81 -9.25 -3.43
CA TYR A 569 3.18 -7.98 -3.79
C TYR A 569 4.22 -6.88 -3.91
N GLN A 570 3.95 -5.87 -4.73
CA GLN A 570 4.92 -4.85 -5.05
C GLN A 570 4.30 -3.47 -5.17
N PHE A 571 5.06 -2.44 -4.79
CA PHE A 571 4.68 -1.05 -4.97
C PHE A 571 5.89 -0.16 -5.27
N ARG A 572 5.66 1.00 -5.89
CA ARG A 572 6.68 2.05 -5.97
C ARG A 572 7.15 2.44 -4.55
N PRO A 573 8.46 2.67 -4.32
CA PRO A 573 9.06 3.03 -3.05
C PRO A 573 8.43 4.17 -2.22
N HIS A 574 7.60 5.00 -2.87
CA HIS A 574 7.00 6.20 -2.30
C HIS A 574 5.52 6.02 -1.93
N PHE A 575 4.87 4.93 -2.34
CA PHE A 575 3.48 4.64 -1.97
C PHE A 575 3.38 4.25 -0.50
N PHE A 576 2.27 4.65 0.11
CA PHE A 576 1.87 4.14 1.41
C PHE A 576 1.03 2.89 1.25
N GLN A 577 1.26 1.95 2.15
CA GLN A 577 0.48 0.73 2.35
C GLN A 577 0.32 0.52 3.86
N HIS A 578 -0.39 -0.53 4.28
CA HIS A 578 -0.27 -1.03 5.66
C HIS A 578 1.06 -1.79 5.83
N ALA A 579 2.17 -1.08 5.62
CA ALA A 579 3.52 -1.60 5.57
C ALA A 579 4.45 -0.92 6.58
N GLY A 580 5.21 -1.75 7.29
CA GLY A 580 6.34 -1.36 8.11
C GLY A 580 7.62 -2.02 7.58
N PHE A 581 8.59 -2.23 8.47
CA PHE A 581 9.85 -2.86 8.08
C PHE A 581 10.55 -3.50 9.27
N ARG A 582 11.41 -4.46 8.95
CA ARG A 582 12.36 -5.10 9.85
C ARG A 582 13.77 -4.67 9.46
N VAL A 583 14.64 -4.47 10.45
CA VAL A 583 16.05 -4.15 10.19
C VAL A 583 16.88 -5.41 10.25
N CYS A 584 17.84 -5.56 9.33
CA CYS A 584 18.79 -6.65 9.33
C CYS A 584 20.17 -6.23 8.82
N ARG A 585 21.19 -7.06 9.09
CA ARG A 585 22.56 -6.93 8.55
C ARG A 585 23.24 -8.30 8.44
N PRO A 586 24.19 -8.51 7.51
CA PRO A 586 25.02 -9.71 7.48
C PRO A 586 25.89 -9.87 8.75
N VAL A 587 26.21 -11.10 9.14
CA VAL A 587 27.01 -11.42 10.35
C VAL A 587 28.53 -11.36 10.10
N ALA A 588 28.96 -11.59 8.86
CA ALA A 588 30.35 -11.47 8.45
C ALA A 588 30.42 -11.09 6.97
N ASP A 589 31.52 -10.43 6.57
CA ASP A 589 31.97 -10.46 5.18
C ASP A 589 32.33 -11.91 4.86
N THR A 590 31.44 -12.65 4.19
CA THR A 590 31.85 -13.83 3.43
C THR A 590 32.90 -13.35 2.42
N PRO A 591 34.15 -13.87 2.41
CA PRO A 591 35.25 -13.28 1.63
C PRO A 591 35.06 -13.20 0.10
N GLU A 592 33.95 -13.74 -0.40
CA GLU A 592 33.62 -13.86 -1.82
C GLU A 592 32.41 -13.02 -2.25
N ASP A 593 31.69 -12.35 -1.33
CA ASP A 593 30.55 -11.54 -1.74
C ASP A 593 30.28 -10.27 -0.88
N PRO A 594 30.59 -9.06 -1.41
CA PRO A 594 30.15 -7.80 -0.82
C PRO A 594 28.71 -7.41 -1.23
N TRP A 595 28.02 -8.27 -1.99
CA TRP A 595 26.68 -7.99 -2.51
C TRP A 595 25.55 -8.52 -1.64
N LEU A 596 24.44 -7.79 -1.70
CA LEU A 596 23.18 -8.25 -1.17
C LEU A 596 22.55 -9.27 -2.13
N VAL A 597 22.48 -10.54 -1.73
CA VAL A 597 21.80 -11.58 -2.50
C VAL A 597 20.28 -11.43 -2.34
N THR A 598 19.62 -11.00 -3.43
CA THR A 598 18.16 -10.85 -3.56
C THR A 598 17.58 -11.90 -4.51
N SER A 599 16.27 -12.16 -4.45
CA SER A 599 15.57 -13.00 -5.43
C SER A 599 15.62 -12.41 -6.83
N CYS A 600 15.58 -11.08 -6.95
CA CYS A 600 15.66 -10.38 -8.24
C CYS A 600 17.06 -10.35 -8.89
N MET A 601 18.11 -10.87 -8.22
CA MET A 601 19.47 -10.84 -8.75
C MET A 601 19.67 -11.80 -9.93
N ASP A 602 20.36 -11.32 -10.97
CA ASP A 602 20.75 -12.07 -12.17
C ASP A 602 19.60 -12.81 -12.89
N ASN A 603 18.35 -12.39 -12.65
CA ASN A 603 17.16 -12.98 -13.25
C ASN A 603 17.10 -12.74 -14.77
N GLU A 604 16.60 -13.72 -15.55
CA GLU A 604 16.70 -13.76 -17.01
C GLU A 604 15.58 -13.01 -17.77
N GLY A 605 14.46 -12.73 -17.10
CA GLY A 605 13.31 -11.98 -17.64
C GLY A 605 11.98 -12.75 -17.59
N PRO A 606 10.88 -12.20 -18.13
CA PRO A 606 10.80 -10.95 -18.91
C PRO A 606 10.99 -9.67 -18.07
N PHE A 607 11.25 -8.55 -18.74
CA PHE A 607 11.35 -7.22 -18.12
C PHE A 607 10.47 -6.23 -18.89
N ALA A 608 9.87 -5.27 -18.19
CA ALA A 608 9.06 -4.19 -18.79
C ALA A 608 9.88 -3.29 -19.74
N THR A 609 11.20 -3.21 -19.54
CA THR A 609 12.13 -2.38 -20.32
C THR A 609 12.63 -3.03 -21.62
N GLY A 610 12.23 -4.26 -21.93
CA GLY A 610 12.38 -4.83 -23.28
C GLY A 610 13.77 -5.33 -23.69
N GLY A 611 14.67 -5.67 -22.75
CA GLY A 611 15.85 -6.49 -23.10
C GLY A 611 17.07 -6.45 -22.19
N THR A 612 17.13 -5.59 -21.18
CA THR A 612 18.21 -5.61 -20.16
C THR A 612 17.59 -5.74 -18.79
N SER A 613 18.16 -6.61 -17.94
CA SER A 613 17.72 -6.75 -16.56
C SER A 613 17.89 -5.41 -15.83
N PRO A 614 16.82 -4.79 -15.33
CA PRO A 614 16.90 -3.56 -14.55
C PRO A 614 17.29 -3.82 -13.09
N PHE A 615 17.48 -5.10 -12.72
CA PHE A 615 17.76 -5.53 -11.36
C PHE A 615 19.26 -5.51 -11.05
N ARG A 616 19.58 -5.65 -9.76
CA ARG A 616 20.97 -5.71 -9.27
C ARG A 616 21.65 -6.94 -9.89
N THR A 617 22.64 -6.75 -10.76
CA THR A 617 23.44 -7.85 -11.33
C THR A 617 24.80 -7.93 -10.63
N ARG A 618 25.37 -9.14 -10.56
CA ARG A 618 26.65 -9.37 -9.85
C ARG A 618 27.86 -8.65 -10.46
N THR A 619 27.71 -8.03 -11.63
CA THR A 619 28.81 -7.52 -12.48
C THR A 619 28.97 -6.00 -12.52
N GLN A 620 28.23 -5.20 -11.73
CA GLN A 620 28.44 -3.75 -11.65
C GLN A 620 28.68 -3.26 -10.22
N GLY A 621 29.87 -2.68 -9.97
CA GLY A 621 30.23 -2.06 -8.70
C GLY A 621 29.35 -0.87 -8.31
N HIS A 622 29.22 -0.65 -6.99
CA HIS A 622 28.41 0.36 -6.27
C HIS A 622 26.94 -0.01 -5.97
N LEU A 623 26.62 -0.25 -4.69
CA LEU A 623 25.27 -0.02 -4.14
C LEU A 623 25.21 0.25 -2.61
N TYR A 624 26.34 0.62 -1.98
CA TYR A 624 26.32 1.32 -0.69
C TYR A 624 26.90 2.72 -0.87
N PRO A 625 26.24 3.78 -0.36
CA PRO A 625 26.91 5.05 -0.19
C PRO A 625 28.09 4.82 0.76
N GLN A 626 29.31 5.07 0.30
CA GLN A 626 30.45 5.09 1.21
C GLN A 626 30.15 6.08 2.32
N THR A 627 30.29 5.65 3.58
CA THR A 627 30.07 6.49 4.74
C THR A 627 30.85 7.80 4.57
N ALA A 628 30.19 8.94 4.80
CA ALA A 628 30.70 10.28 4.47
C ALA A 628 31.81 10.75 5.44
N ALA A 629 32.82 9.92 5.63
CA ALA A 629 33.85 10.03 6.65
C ALA A 629 35.24 9.61 6.14
N GLN A 630 35.61 9.97 4.89
CA GLN A 630 37.00 10.18 4.43
C GLN A 630 37.08 10.62 2.95
N ASN A 631 37.06 11.93 2.68
CA ASN A 631 37.99 12.58 1.73
C ASN A 631 37.79 14.12 1.70
N PRO A 632 38.83 14.93 1.91
CA PRO A 632 38.76 16.36 1.61
C PRO A 632 38.80 16.59 0.10
N LEU A 633 37.81 17.31 -0.44
CA LEU A 633 37.70 17.62 -1.87
C LEU A 633 38.93 18.38 -2.40
N SER A 634 39.72 17.73 -3.25
CA SER A 634 40.62 18.41 -4.19
C SER A 634 39.91 18.63 -5.52
N ILE A 635 39.65 19.88 -5.87
CA ILE A 635 39.08 20.26 -7.17
C ILE A 635 40.22 20.29 -8.19
N ASN A 636 40.13 19.46 -9.23
CA ASN A 636 40.96 19.58 -10.43
C ASN A 636 40.11 20.10 -11.59
N GLU A 637 40.69 21.01 -12.37
CA GLU A 637 40.03 21.70 -13.48
C GLU A 637 39.80 20.76 -14.68
N ALA A 638 38.65 20.88 -15.35
CA ALA A 638 38.32 20.16 -16.58
C ALA A 638 38.08 21.15 -17.74
N GLU A 639 38.54 20.76 -18.93
CA GLU A 639 38.81 21.66 -20.06
C GLU A 639 37.55 22.17 -20.79
N VAL A 640 37.55 23.44 -21.19
CA VAL A 640 36.54 24.03 -22.08
C VAL A 640 36.97 23.88 -23.55
N LYS A 641 36.28 23.03 -24.32
CA LYS A 641 36.43 22.96 -25.79
C LYS A 641 35.49 23.96 -26.47
N SER A 642 36.05 24.97 -27.13
CA SER A 642 35.30 25.97 -27.89
C SER A 642 35.06 25.55 -29.35
N ALA A 643 33.82 25.58 -29.82
CA ALA A 643 33.49 25.52 -31.24
C ALA A 643 33.26 26.93 -31.80
N THR A 644 34.02 27.31 -32.83
CA THR A 644 33.91 28.63 -33.49
C THR A 644 33.07 28.57 -34.77
N CYS A 645 32.10 29.46 -34.90
CA CYS A 645 31.58 29.94 -36.18
C CYS A 645 31.79 31.47 -36.26
N GLY A 646 32.12 32.00 -37.45
CA GLY A 646 32.87 33.26 -37.55
C GLY A 646 32.17 34.46 -38.21
N ARG A 647 32.66 35.66 -37.83
CA ARG A 647 32.56 36.97 -38.52
C ARG A 647 31.12 37.53 -38.69
N SER A 648 30.85 38.84 -38.57
CA SER A 648 31.76 39.99 -38.69
C SER A 648 31.29 41.28 -37.96
N SER A 649 32.18 42.28 -37.99
CA SER A 649 31.93 43.72 -37.84
C SER A 649 31.91 44.32 -36.42
N LYS A 650 32.44 45.56 -36.34
CA LYS A 650 32.85 46.26 -35.12
C LYS A 650 31.75 47.23 -34.65
N LYS A 651 31.48 47.28 -33.34
CA LYS A 651 31.34 48.54 -32.56
C LYS A 651 31.30 48.28 -31.05
N ARG A 652 32.08 49.04 -30.29
CA ARG A 652 32.13 48.99 -28.81
C ARG A 652 30.81 49.52 -28.21
N LYS A 653 30.15 48.73 -27.36
CA LYS A 653 29.33 49.21 -26.24
C LYS A 653 29.52 48.29 -25.03
N TRP A 654 29.58 48.90 -23.86
CA TRP A 654 29.78 48.22 -22.57
C TRP A 654 28.60 47.28 -22.28
N LYS A 655 28.87 45.98 -22.12
CA LYS A 655 27.85 45.01 -21.68
C LYS A 655 27.75 45.07 -20.15
N LYS A 656 26.53 45.30 -19.64
CA LYS A 656 26.16 44.81 -18.29
C LYS A 656 26.08 43.29 -18.39
N THR A 657 26.76 42.57 -17.52
CA THR A 657 26.57 41.12 -17.38
C THR A 657 25.31 40.88 -16.57
N VAL A 658 24.24 40.44 -17.22
CA VAL A 658 23.11 39.79 -16.54
C VAL A 658 23.40 38.30 -16.58
N VAL A 659 23.59 37.68 -15.42
CA VAL A 659 23.62 36.22 -15.33
C VAL A 659 22.17 35.76 -15.22
N ILE A 660 21.64 35.24 -16.32
CA ILE A 660 20.39 34.48 -16.31
C ILE A 660 20.81 33.03 -16.08
N LEU A 661 20.52 32.49 -14.89
CA LEU A 661 20.55 31.05 -14.68
C LEU A 661 19.29 30.49 -15.34
N TYR A 662 19.48 29.79 -16.46
CA TYR A 662 18.44 28.98 -17.07
C TYR A 662 18.46 27.63 -16.36
N CYS A 663 17.40 27.30 -15.63
CA CYS A 663 17.11 25.92 -15.31
C CYS A 663 16.50 25.31 -16.57
N ASP A 664 17.04 24.18 -17.04
CA ASP A 664 16.54 23.51 -18.25
C ASP A 664 15.29 22.68 -17.90
N ASP A 665 14.16 23.38 -17.76
CA ASP A 665 12.89 22.76 -17.44
C ASP A 665 12.31 22.04 -18.68
N ARG A 666 12.54 20.73 -18.77
CA ARG A 666 11.55 19.84 -19.39
C ARG A 666 10.37 19.62 -18.43
N LEU A 667 9.62 20.67 -18.10
CA LEU A 667 8.29 20.62 -17.48
C LEU A 667 7.69 22.03 -17.46
N HIS A 668 6.63 22.25 -18.24
CA HIS A 668 5.76 23.42 -18.07
C HIS A 668 4.75 23.06 -16.95
N THR A 669 4.67 23.77 -15.82
CA THR A 669 4.27 25.19 -15.76
C THR A 669 4.66 25.88 -14.44
N LEU A 670 4.74 27.22 -14.48
CA LEU A 670 4.92 28.14 -13.32
C LEU A 670 6.28 28.10 -12.56
N GLY A 671 7.38 28.16 -13.31
CA GLY A 671 8.70 28.49 -12.75
C GLY A 671 8.76 29.87 -12.09
N THR A 672 9.31 29.94 -10.87
CA THR A 672 9.53 31.20 -10.14
C THR A 672 10.82 31.88 -10.60
N LEU A 673 10.72 33.09 -11.16
CA LEU A 673 11.87 33.83 -11.68
C LEU A 673 12.70 34.49 -10.56
N ILE A 674 13.79 33.85 -10.12
CA ILE A 674 14.71 34.45 -9.13
C ILE A 674 15.71 35.38 -9.82
N LEU A 675 15.47 36.69 -9.69
CA LEU A 675 16.28 37.73 -10.34
C LEU A 675 17.30 38.34 -9.36
N ILE A 676 18.53 37.79 -9.33
CA ILE A 676 19.61 38.31 -8.48
C ILE A 676 20.25 39.53 -9.15
N VAL A 677 19.85 40.73 -8.74
CA VAL A 677 20.50 41.99 -9.14
C VAL A 677 21.70 42.25 -8.22
N LEU A 678 22.90 41.98 -8.71
CA LEU A 678 24.11 42.58 -8.16
C LEU A 678 24.24 44.01 -8.68
N ASN A 679 24.09 45.01 -7.80
CA ASN A 679 24.48 46.38 -8.11
C ASN A 679 24.94 47.11 -6.85
N ASP A 680 26.19 47.51 -6.84
CA ASP A 680 26.65 48.65 -6.03
C ASP A 680 26.06 49.96 -6.59
N THR A 681 25.94 50.95 -5.70
CA THR A 681 25.52 52.36 -5.94
C THR A 681 24.01 52.65 -6.06
N HIS A 682 23.60 53.75 -5.40
CA HIS A 682 22.23 54.23 -5.26
C HIS A 682 21.73 55.06 -6.47
N PRO A 683 20.44 54.96 -6.84
CA PRO A 683 19.69 55.99 -7.57
C PRO A 683 18.53 56.64 -6.75
N PRO A 684 17.97 57.78 -7.21
CA PRO A 684 16.98 58.62 -6.49
C PRO A 684 15.51 58.12 -6.60
N PRO A 685 14.54 58.70 -5.84
CA PRO A 685 13.17 58.18 -5.76
C PRO A 685 12.29 58.56 -6.98
N PRO A 686 11.31 57.71 -7.36
CA PRO A 686 10.35 57.98 -8.43
C PRO A 686 9.11 58.78 -7.95
N PRO A 687 8.34 59.40 -8.87
CA PRO A 687 7.11 60.14 -8.57
C PRO A 687 5.91 59.20 -8.27
N PRO A 688 4.82 59.70 -7.66
CA PRO A 688 3.69 58.88 -7.21
C PRO A 688 2.74 58.47 -8.34
N LEU A 689 2.13 57.29 -8.19
CA LEU A 689 1.03 56.79 -9.02
C LEU A 689 -0.22 56.47 -8.15
N PRO A 690 -1.44 56.49 -8.72
CA PRO A 690 -2.71 56.52 -7.98
C PRO A 690 -3.12 55.15 -7.38
N PRO A 691 -4.09 55.12 -6.45
CA PRO A 691 -4.32 53.97 -5.58
C PRO A 691 -5.27 52.90 -6.17
N LEU A 692 -4.96 51.64 -5.89
CA LEU A 692 -5.87 50.49 -5.99
C LEU A 692 -5.78 49.63 -4.71
N PRO A 693 -6.81 48.83 -4.35
CA PRO A 693 -7.13 48.57 -2.95
C PRO A 693 -6.37 47.41 -2.28
N SER A 694 -5.81 47.73 -1.11
CA SER A 694 -5.60 46.88 0.07
C SER A 694 -5.61 45.35 -0.08
N ARG A 695 -4.42 44.74 -0.17
CA ARG A 695 -4.08 43.53 0.59
C ARG A 695 -2.72 43.72 1.27
N THR A 696 -2.65 43.42 2.57
CA THR A 696 -1.51 43.76 3.44
C THR A 696 -0.35 42.78 3.24
N LEU A 697 0.81 43.28 2.82
CA LEU A 697 2.06 42.51 2.76
C LEU A 697 3.00 42.98 3.87
N PHE A 698 3.38 42.10 4.79
CA PHE A 698 4.37 42.42 5.83
C PHE A 698 5.79 42.18 5.30
N VAL A 699 6.57 43.26 5.12
CA VAL A 699 7.98 43.18 4.71
C VAL A 699 8.89 43.45 5.91
N PHE A 700 9.58 42.41 6.40
CA PHE A 700 10.61 42.54 7.41
C PHE A 700 11.95 42.95 6.77
N ARG A 701 12.60 43.98 7.30
CA ARG A 701 13.85 44.54 6.76
C ARG A 701 15.01 44.31 7.73
N VAL A 702 15.76 43.22 7.53
CA VAL A 702 16.99 42.94 8.28
C VAL A 702 18.11 43.87 7.81
N ARG A 703 18.82 44.52 8.76
CA ARG A 703 20.03 45.31 8.47
C ARG A 703 21.29 44.52 8.87
N PRO A 704 22.29 44.38 7.99
CA PRO A 704 23.57 43.79 8.39
C PRO A 704 24.43 44.82 9.16
N MET A 705 24.92 44.43 10.34
CA MET A 705 25.96 45.16 11.07
C MET A 705 27.34 44.83 10.48
N ARG A 706 28.14 45.85 10.13
CA ARG A 706 29.54 45.67 9.73
C ARG A 706 30.40 45.42 10.97
N SER A 707 31.12 44.30 11.03
CA SER A 707 32.23 44.11 11.98
C SER A 707 33.57 44.50 11.34
N LYS A 708 34.50 44.99 12.16
CA LYS A 708 35.92 45.18 11.83
C LYS A 708 36.78 44.81 13.04
N SER A 709 38.05 44.48 12.76
CA SER A 709 39.17 44.17 13.68
C SER A 709 39.24 42.76 14.32
N ARG A 710 40.47 42.21 14.28
CA ARG A 710 41.00 40.95 14.86
C ARG A 710 41.77 41.31 16.18
N PRO A 711 42.50 40.38 16.87
CA PRO A 711 42.06 39.16 17.56
C PRO A 711 42.71 38.93 18.98
N LYS A 712 42.33 37.83 19.66
CA LYS A 712 42.98 37.17 20.83
C LYS A 712 42.80 37.84 22.23
N PRO A 713 43.02 37.11 23.35
CA PRO A 713 42.29 35.88 23.76
C PRO A 713 41.89 35.89 25.26
N THR A 714 41.03 34.95 25.71
CA THR A 714 41.14 34.13 26.96
C THR A 714 39.78 33.69 27.59
N THR A 715 39.80 32.45 28.10
CA THR A 715 39.01 31.86 29.21
C THR A 715 37.47 31.91 29.26
N ARG A 716 36.89 30.69 29.33
CA ARG A 716 35.52 30.37 29.78
C ARG A 716 35.18 31.01 31.14
N LYS A 717 33.97 31.58 31.26
CA LYS A 717 33.07 31.32 32.40
C LYS A 717 31.60 31.65 32.04
N THR A 718 30.70 31.08 32.82
CA THR A 718 29.25 30.96 32.60
C THR A 718 28.44 32.19 33.02
N SER A 719 27.35 32.49 32.30
CA SER A 719 26.03 32.86 32.86
C SER A 719 25.03 33.17 31.74
N GLY A 720 23.75 32.85 31.97
CA GLY A 720 22.66 33.03 30.99
C GLY A 720 21.99 34.40 31.07
N TRP A 721 21.10 34.67 30.11
CA TRP A 721 20.30 35.90 30.05
C TRP A 721 18.81 35.59 29.90
N ARG A 722 18.00 36.12 30.81
CA ARG A 722 16.56 36.33 30.61
C ARG A 722 16.36 37.51 29.66
N ALA A 723 15.39 37.40 28.75
CA ALA A 723 14.81 38.55 28.05
C ALA A 723 13.39 38.80 28.58
N ILE A 724 13.14 40.02 29.04
CA ILE A 724 11.81 40.49 29.47
C ILE A 724 11.14 41.14 28.26
N PHE A 725 9.93 40.67 27.90
CA PHE A 725 9.13 41.30 26.85
C PHE A 725 8.03 42.15 27.48
N THR A 726 8.09 43.47 27.26
CA THR A 726 6.99 44.40 27.54
C THR A 726 6.11 44.55 26.30
N CYS A 727 4.82 44.29 26.44
CA CYS A 727 3.82 44.47 25.39
C CYS A 727 3.12 45.83 25.56
N THR A 728 2.99 46.61 24.47
CA THR A 728 2.20 47.85 24.45
C THR A 728 1.08 47.72 23.42
N THR A 729 -0.16 47.71 23.88
CA THR A 729 -1.37 47.71 23.04
C THR A 729 -2.08 49.07 23.10
N PRO A 730 -2.67 49.55 21.99
CA PRO A 730 -3.52 50.73 22.00
C PRO A 730 -4.91 50.42 22.59
N PRO A 731 -5.60 51.39 23.21
CA PRO A 731 -6.76 51.11 24.04
C PRO A 731 -8.09 51.06 23.27
N VAL A 732 -8.87 50.01 23.53
CA VAL A 732 -10.32 49.99 23.22
C VAL A 732 -11.10 50.10 24.53
N LYS A 733 -11.96 51.13 24.63
CA LYS A 733 -12.82 51.38 25.79
C LYS A 733 -13.95 50.33 25.86
N ARG A 734 -14.17 49.72 27.03
CA ARG A 734 -15.52 49.33 27.51
C ARG A 734 -15.59 49.30 29.05
N ARG A 735 -16.81 49.46 29.57
CA ARG A 735 -17.12 49.86 30.96
C ARG A 735 -16.94 48.74 31.98
N ALA A 736 -16.75 49.15 33.24
CA ALA A 736 -16.66 48.26 34.41
C ALA A 736 -17.94 48.25 35.26
N SER A 737 -18.19 47.12 35.91
CA SER A 737 -18.93 46.92 37.18
C SER A 737 -18.58 45.50 37.67
N ARG A 738 -17.89 45.30 38.82
CA ARG A 738 -18.45 45.21 40.20
C ARG A 738 -19.76 44.39 40.22
N VAL A 739 -20.00 43.34 41.00
CA VAL A 739 -19.56 42.85 42.34
C VAL A 739 -19.55 41.29 42.29
N GLY A 740 -18.87 40.48 43.11
CA GLY A 740 -17.94 40.66 44.24
C GLY A 740 -17.86 39.36 45.09
N CYS A 741 -16.95 39.28 46.07
CA CYS A 741 -16.72 38.08 46.92
C CYS A 741 -17.28 38.29 48.35
N PRO A 742 -17.69 37.21 49.06
CA PRO A 742 -16.97 36.92 50.31
C PRO A 742 -16.78 35.43 50.67
N LYS A 743 -15.51 35.07 50.97
CA LYS A 743 -15.01 34.34 52.17
C LYS A 743 -15.79 33.13 52.75
N ASN A 744 -15.16 31.94 52.67
CA ASN A 744 -14.63 31.07 53.76
C ASN A 744 -15.51 30.66 54.99
N PRO A 745 -15.12 29.63 55.81
CA PRO A 745 -14.03 28.63 55.67
C PRO A 745 -14.40 27.16 56.07
N SER A 746 -13.41 26.24 56.05
CA SER A 746 -13.19 25.10 57.01
C SER A 746 -14.21 23.92 57.04
N THR A 747 -13.91 22.64 57.38
CA THR A 747 -12.69 21.87 57.73
C THR A 747 -13.02 20.37 57.85
N PHE A 748 -12.05 19.45 57.61
CA PHE A 748 -11.99 18.02 58.07
C PHE A 748 -13.19 17.09 57.66
N GLN A 749 -13.13 15.74 57.63
CA GLN A 749 -12.19 14.73 58.14
C GLN A 749 -12.24 13.42 57.30
N HIS A 750 -11.39 12.42 57.59
CA HIS A 750 -11.31 11.12 56.90
C HIS A 750 -12.44 10.11 57.24
N GLY A 751 -12.67 9.13 56.33
CA GLY A 751 -13.44 7.89 56.55
C GLY A 751 -13.90 7.29 55.21
N VAL A 752 -13.12 6.42 54.54
CA VAL A 752 -13.11 4.94 54.69
C VAL A 752 -14.48 4.29 54.44
N GLY A 753 -14.63 3.50 53.36
CA GLY A 753 -15.78 2.59 53.18
C GLY A 753 -16.26 2.35 51.75
N LEU A 754 -15.72 1.30 51.11
CA LEU A 754 -16.34 0.52 50.01
C LEU A 754 -17.65 -0.18 50.47
N PRO A 755 -18.46 -0.85 49.60
CA PRO A 755 -18.58 -0.85 48.13
C PRO A 755 -20.05 -0.80 47.62
N CYS A 756 -20.27 -1.23 46.36
CA CYS A 756 -21.50 -1.79 45.77
C CYS A 756 -22.57 -0.85 45.19
N ALA A 757 -22.52 -0.72 43.86
CA ALA A 757 -23.54 -1.17 42.90
C ALA A 757 -25.04 -0.98 43.24
N ILE A 758 -25.77 -0.29 42.35
CA ILE A 758 -27.05 -0.72 41.75
C ILE A 758 -27.48 0.29 40.65
N LEU A 759 -27.53 -0.22 39.42
CA LEU A 759 -28.59 -0.08 38.39
C LEU A 759 -29.41 1.21 38.25
N ARG A 760 -29.52 1.64 36.98
CA ARG A 760 -30.67 2.30 36.31
C ARG A 760 -31.17 3.64 36.88
N SER A 761 -31.11 4.69 36.05
CA SER A 761 -32.29 5.07 35.24
C SER A 761 -32.01 6.20 34.25
N HIS A 762 -32.76 6.21 33.15
CA HIS A 762 -32.85 7.35 32.23
C HIS A 762 -33.24 8.64 32.97
N ARG A 763 -32.64 9.77 32.57
CA ARG A 763 -33.37 11.03 32.38
C ARG A 763 -32.85 11.77 31.17
N GLU A 764 -33.79 12.06 30.26
CA GLU A 764 -33.62 13.08 29.23
C GLU A 764 -33.72 14.49 29.85
N HIS A 765 -33.06 15.45 29.20
CA HIS A 765 -33.37 16.89 29.03
C HIS A 765 -32.06 17.52 28.52
N ILE A 766 -31.90 17.86 27.24
CA ILE A 766 -32.52 18.97 26.48
C ILE A 766 -32.21 20.34 27.11
N TRP A 767 -31.86 21.30 26.24
CA TRP A 767 -31.35 22.67 26.47
C TRP A 767 -29.82 22.71 26.72
N GLY A 768 -29.06 23.60 26.07
CA GLY A 768 -29.46 24.59 25.07
C GLY A 768 -28.24 25.39 24.58
N ARG A 769 -28.37 26.05 23.42
CA ARG A 769 -27.30 26.84 22.79
C ARG A 769 -26.71 27.89 23.73
N HIS A 770 -25.39 28.08 23.66
CA HIS A 770 -24.83 29.42 23.48
C HIS A 770 -23.50 29.41 22.73
#